data_AF-A0AAE0GAX0-F1
#
_entry.id   AF-A0AAE0GAX0-F1
#
_cell.length_a   1.000
_cell.length_b   1.000
_cell.length_c   1.000
_cell.angle_alpha   90.00
_cell.angle_beta   90.00
_cell.angle_gamma   90.00
#
_symmetry.space_group_name_H-M   'P 1'
#
loop_
_entity.id
_entity.type
_entity.pdbx_description
1 polymer ?
#
loop_
_entity_poly.entity_id
_entity_poly.type
_entity_poly.pdbx_seq_one_letter_code
_entity_poly.pdbx_strand_id
1 'polypeptide(L)'
;MDLERAKASEEEVDARIKPLSKHAFLLILAPAALLPLLPKAADDLLVGTAGLATLNVVHGLFRFLANFPSMLAAERYGRSQLLHAAPILNLVGALASFFSLSYGALIFTSAMMGVGLGITMLVTKLNVADVSTPATVVRAKAPIITSQIFARAIGPLLAGPIAQSFGLKSALIFQVLVCIVALGYGKMKVPETLEKRCPELPSIGQMYVEYKQSLNTDVILVLTAVGVYSMLFLGLLLQGIPVLCHDYCPDFLEPGTLGLIWVGITLLPALFVPAAGHAGLKVGHQTVILAAGIVQTISIFFVGSTSVRALIMVWTGLASIAYAVVMVSAGAHLVNVAPTPRLAYAISLLTFAADIGGVCGPILVEFGGLILGRKFTFQANALAGVTFSALFVYYSSENQNSSKDKSRIPLPAVLLGRKKQFAIGIFAVYFSAIYLTLHLPMANHDFDHGPMEDPRVSTSDPGRLFVSDAKEDLDTEWAAYRTVRDRCKWKTTLASEQPEGFCYQKWPTKEIHKEDPDRFEYKCDEEVIKKREKFLDGINFKDCEESVNPDDPTADVWRIQRIGPMTSVGGYDWHSIFYNDPANMKEPLSKNPKLFITGDFIAVTDEGGEPLPYPPIHLHHVHMYNDDIQVPQHFERHGDSACLNNEGAAECLLQVYPEGYGIQFSRPYQIGADLNDVRAADSEVLPWYFEVSFRINHRPVTPISRNSFAMPGDPWSEVTTYELGEENSFLWATFKNPFDQYIWFYGVHVHMSRADEIWVFTDKADDIGLNQGKYVVRDPLYTWESLVPTQWNSSTEEVKAELTRNWEAHLKSLGPSDFKRQQHKMCKLPGTKEWVELPGIGMKAYDRHPVNNCLGELSGDWKKGDLISIVAFNEGKPGVPSYPQHTVLWSLGHQYGLPVHPWSCSANPFDQPIDCLPVPIFVLKVLCETNPKWHTSADLDCPPEILRQLFIGAHEIGIPFQ
;
A
#
# COMPACT_ATOMS: atom_id res chain seq x y z
N MET A 1 -55.73 -20.35 -15.05
CA MET A 1 -54.41 -20.22 -14.38
C MET A 1 -53.79 -21.58 -14.08
N ASP A 2 -54.39 -22.46 -13.29
CA ASP A 2 -53.78 -23.76 -12.98
C ASP A 2 -53.68 -24.70 -14.20
N LEU A 3 -54.62 -24.62 -15.14
CA LEU A 3 -54.56 -25.34 -16.42
C LEU A 3 -53.47 -24.81 -17.38
N GLU A 4 -53.16 -23.51 -17.33
CA GLU A 4 -52.06 -22.94 -18.11
C GLU A 4 -50.70 -23.21 -17.46
N ARG A 5 -50.62 -23.23 -16.12
CA ARG A 5 -49.44 -23.70 -15.38
C ARG A 5 -49.17 -25.19 -15.61
N ALA A 6 -50.22 -26.01 -15.73
CA ALA A 6 -50.09 -27.42 -16.08
C ALA A 6 -49.58 -27.61 -17.52
N LYS A 7 -50.13 -26.90 -18.50
CA LYS A 7 -49.63 -26.90 -19.90
C LYS A 7 -48.19 -26.39 -20.01
N ALA A 8 -47.85 -25.34 -19.26
CA ALA A 8 -46.50 -24.80 -19.17
C ALA A 8 -45.50 -25.79 -18.54
N SER A 9 -45.96 -26.77 -17.77
CA SER A 9 -45.11 -27.82 -17.17
C SER A 9 -44.76 -28.95 -18.15
N GLU A 10 -45.58 -29.15 -19.19
CA GLU A 10 -45.37 -30.16 -20.23
C GLU A 10 -44.45 -29.68 -21.37
N GLU A 11 -44.24 -28.37 -21.51
CA GLU A 11 -43.34 -27.81 -22.54
C GLU A 11 -41.90 -28.26 -22.27
N GLU A 12 -41.28 -28.95 -23.24
CA GLU A 12 -39.94 -29.53 -23.09
C GLU A 12 -38.86 -28.45 -23.28
N VAL A 13 -37.76 -28.55 -22.53
CA VAL A 13 -36.62 -27.61 -22.66
C VAL A 13 -35.88 -27.91 -23.97
N ASP A 14 -35.58 -26.86 -24.74
CA ASP A 14 -34.86 -26.97 -26.02
C ASP A 14 -33.55 -27.79 -25.88
N ALA A 15 -33.35 -28.74 -26.79
CA ALA A 15 -32.21 -29.67 -26.77
C ALA A 15 -30.84 -28.96 -26.82
N ARG A 16 -30.78 -27.73 -27.34
CA ARG A 16 -29.57 -26.88 -27.44
C ARG A 16 -29.07 -26.40 -26.07
N ILE A 17 -29.89 -26.45 -25.03
CA ILE A 17 -29.48 -26.07 -23.66
C ILE A 17 -28.42 -27.02 -23.09
N LYS A 18 -28.49 -28.32 -23.37
CA LYS A 18 -27.53 -29.31 -22.88
C LYS A 18 -26.09 -29.03 -23.35
N PRO A 19 -25.81 -28.84 -24.66
CA PRO A 19 -24.46 -28.51 -25.09
C PRO A 19 -24.00 -27.13 -24.60
N LEU A 20 -24.89 -26.13 -24.52
CA LEU A 20 -24.57 -24.80 -23.96
C LEU A 20 -24.13 -24.90 -22.49
N SER A 21 -24.84 -25.67 -21.65
CA SER A 21 -24.48 -25.91 -20.25
C SER A 21 -23.10 -26.54 -20.10
N LYS A 22 -22.79 -27.58 -20.90
CA LYS A 22 -21.46 -28.22 -20.89
C LYS A 22 -20.35 -27.25 -21.35
N HIS A 23 -20.62 -26.40 -22.33
CA HIS A 23 -19.65 -25.41 -22.77
C HIS A 23 -19.43 -24.33 -21.71
N ALA A 24 -20.50 -23.82 -21.09
CA ALA A 24 -20.43 -22.86 -20.00
C ALA A 24 -19.63 -23.38 -18.79
N PHE A 25 -19.73 -24.68 -18.49
CA PHE A 25 -18.87 -25.34 -17.50
C PHE A 25 -17.39 -25.18 -17.86
N LEU A 26 -16.99 -25.57 -19.07
CA LEU A 26 -15.59 -25.51 -19.52
C LEU A 26 -15.05 -24.08 -19.57
N LEU A 27 -15.87 -23.12 -20.00
CA LEU A 27 -15.47 -21.71 -20.11
C LEU A 27 -15.20 -21.05 -18.75
N ILE A 28 -15.87 -21.51 -17.68
CA ILE A 28 -15.70 -20.97 -16.32
C ILE A 28 -14.67 -21.77 -15.53
N LEU A 29 -14.46 -23.05 -15.88
CA LEU A 29 -13.52 -23.92 -15.19
C LEU A 29 -12.09 -23.36 -15.25
N ALA A 30 -11.67 -22.89 -16.42
CA ALA A 30 -10.36 -22.26 -16.62
C ALA A 30 -10.14 -21.02 -15.73
N PRO A 31 -11.04 -20.01 -15.72
CA PRO A 31 -10.84 -18.86 -14.86
C PRO A 31 -11.01 -19.10 -13.38
N ALA A 32 -11.84 -20.06 -12.97
CA ALA A 32 -11.94 -20.42 -11.58
C ALA A 32 -10.67 -21.12 -11.05
N ALA A 33 -9.93 -21.82 -11.91
CA ALA A 33 -8.67 -22.49 -11.56
C ALA A 33 -7.57 -21.53 -11.06
N LEU A 34 -7.64 -20.24 -11.42
CA LEU A 34 -6.63 -19.25 -11.04
C LEU A 34 -6.76 -18.82 -9.56
N LEU A 35 -7.99 -18.80 -9.02
CA LEU A 35 -8.28 -18.24 -7.69
C LEU A 35 -7.42 -18.80 -6.54
N PRO A 36 -7.28 -20.13 -6.34
CA PRO A 36 -6.46 -20.65 -5.24
C PRO A 36 -4.95 -20.49 -5.47
N LEU A 37 -4.55 -20.11 -6.69
CA LEU A 37 -3.15 -19.91 -7.05
C LEU A 37 -2.67 -18.50 -6.73
N LEU A 38 -3.60 -17.54 -6.67
CA LEU A 38 -3.27 -16.12 -6.54
C LEU A 38 -2.44 -15.83 -5.28
N PRO A 39 -2.78 -16.29 -4.07
CA PRO A 39 -2.00 -15.96 -2.87
C PRO A 39 -0.55 -16.44 -2.97
N LYS A 40 -0.36 -17.72 -3.31
CA LYS A 40 0.98 -18.28 -3.52
C LYS A 40 1.74 -17.60 -4.66
N ALA A 41 1.06 -17.24 -5.75
CA ALA A 41 1.67 -16.49 -6.84
C ALA A 41 2.07 -15.07 -6.41
N ALA A 42 1.35 -14.46 -5.47
CA ALA A 42 1.71 -13.16 -4.91
C ALA A 42 2.88 -13.28 -3.93
N ASP A 43 2.92 -14.33 -3.11
CA ASP A 43 4.08 -14.64 -2.25
C ASP A 43 5.34 -14.87 -3.11
N ASP A 44 5.25 -15.71 -4.15
CA ASP A 44 6.34 -15.99 -5.09
C ASP A 44 6.82 -14.74 -5.84
N LEU A 45 5.95 -13.73 -6.02
CA LEU A 45 6.24 -12.48 -6.72
C LEU A 45 6.50 -11.30 -5.79
N LEU A 46 6.49 -11.51 -4.47
CA LEU A 46 6.64 -10.48 -3.43
C LEU A 46 5.62 -9.33 -3.58
N VAL A 47 4.36 -9.69 -3.83
CA VAL A 47 3.26 -8.75 -4.03
C VAL A 47 2.33 -8.80 -2.82
N GLY A 48 2.10 -7.67 -2.15
CA GLY A 48 1.19 -7.59 -1.00
C GLY A 48 -0.29 -7.85 -1.34
N THR A 49 -1.17 -7.83 -0.33
CA THR A 49 -2.62 -8.05 -0.49
C THR A 49 -3.28 -7.09 -1.47
N ALA A 50 -2.78 -5.86 -1.58
CA ALA A 50 -3.23 -4.87 -2.55
C ALA A 50 -2.99 -5.29 -4.01
N GLY A 51 -1.93 -6.05 -4.30
CA GLY A 51 -1.72 -6.56 -5.65
C GLY A 51 -2.63 -7.73 -6.00
N LEU A 52 -2.93 -8.61 -5.04
CA LEU A 52 -4.01 -9.60 -5.19
C LEU A 52 -5.35 -8.94 -5.49
N ALA A 53 -5.64 -7.84 -4.78
CA ALA A 53 -6.82 -7.02 -5.02
C ALA A 53 -6.87 -6.49 -6.45
N THR A 54 -5.76 -5.95 -6.91
CA THR A 54 -5.62 -5.38 -8.25
C THR A 54 -5.90 -6.41 -9.33
N LEU A 55 -5.43 -7.66 -9.19
CA LEU A 55 -5.71 -8.73 -10.17
C LEU A 55 -7.22 -9.01 -10.27
N ASN A 56 -7.93 -9.06 -9.15
CA ASN A 56 -9.39 -9.25 -9.14
C ASN A 56 -10.14 -8.02 -9.69
N VAL A 57 -9.70 -6.81 -9.36
CA VAL A 57 -10.27 -5.56 -9.87
C VAL A 57 -10.11 -5.48 -11.38
N VAL A 58 -8.91 -5.76 -11.91
CA VAL A 58 -8.65 -5.79 -13.36
C VAL A 58 -9.53 -6.85 -14.03
N HIS A 59 -9.62 -8.06 -13.45
CA HIS A 59 -10.49 -9.10 -13.97
C HIS A 59 -11.97 -8.65 -14.03
N GLY A 60 -12.49 -8.07 -12.95
CA GLY A 60 -13.85 -7.55 -12.88
C GLY A 60 -14.09 -6.37 -13.83
N LEU A 61 -13.12 -5.46 -13.94
CA LEU A 61 -13.20 -4.27 -14.78
C LEU A 61 -13.27 -4.66 -16.26
N PHE A 62 -12.37 -5.52 -16.73
CA PHE A 62 -12.40 -5.98 -18.12
C PHE A 62 -13.62 -6.86 -18.40
N ARG A 63 -14.14 -7.59 -17.42
CA ARG A 63 -15.43 -8.27 -17.52
C ARG A 63 -16.59 -7.29 -17.75
N PHE A 64 -16.64 -6.23 -16.95
CA PHE A 64 -17.62 -5.14 -17.09
C PHE A 64 -17.51 -4.47 -18.46
N LEU A 65 -16.30 -4.06 -18.86
CA LEU A 65 -16.04 -3.38 -20.13
C LEU A 65 -16.39 -4.25 -21.34
N ALA A 66 -16.18 -5.57 -21.25
CA ALA A 66 -16.45 -6.49 -22.35
C ALA A 66 -17.95 -6.70 -22.61
N ASN A 67 -18.83 -6.54 -21.62
CA ASN A 67 -20.26 -6.80 -21.78
C ASN A 67 -20.89 -5.99 -22.92
N PHE A 68 -20.64 -4.67 -22.99
CA PHE A 68 -21.30 -3.81 -23.98
C PHE A 68 -20.86 -4.13 -25.42
N PRO A 69 -19.56 -4.18 -25.74
CA PRO A 69 -19.10 -4.62 -27.06
C PRO A 69 -19.57 -6.03 -27.40
N SER A 70 -19.61 -6.94 -26.43
CA SER A 70 -20.04 -8.34 -26.64
C SER A 70 -21.50 -8.43 -27.04
N MET A 71 -22.37 -7.57 -26.49
CA MET A 71 -23.77 -7.50 -26.91
C MET A 71 -23.88 -7.16 -28.41
N LEU A 72 -23.21 -6.10 -28.85
CA LEU A 72 -23.24 -5.64 -30.24
C LEU A 72 -22.63 -6.67 -31.19
N ALA A 73 -21.51 -7.26 -30.77
CA ALA A 73 -20.84 -8.30 -31.51
C ALA A 73 -21.70 -9.56 -31.63
N ALA A 74 -22.48 -9.93 -30.60
CA ALA A 74 -23.39 -11.07 -30.65
C ALA A 74 -24.54 -10.86 -31.65
N GLU A 75 -25.01 -9.62 -31.80
CA GLU A 75 -26.01 -9.26 -32.81
C GLU A 75 -25.44 -9.24 -34.22
N ARG A 76 -24.18 -8.84 -34.39
CA ARG A 76 -23.53 -8.74 -35.71
C ARG A 76 -22.98 -10.07 -36.23
N TYR A 77 -22.29 -10.82 -35.38
CA TYR A 77 -21.51 -12.00 -35.76
C TYR A 77 -22.18 -13.33 -35.38
N GLY A 78 -23.30 -13.27 -34.65
CA GLY A 78 -23.98 -14.45 -34.11
C GLY A 78 -23.46 -14.84 -32.73
N ARG A 79 -24.25 -15.61 -31.99
CA ARG A 79 -23.97 -15.95 -30.59
C ARG A 79 -22.90 -17.04 -30.48
N SER A 80 -22.92 -18.03 -31.38
CA SER A 80 -21.99 -19.18 -31.30
C SER A 80 -20.55 -18.74 -31.57
N GLN A 81 -20.33 -17.89 -32.58
CA GLN A 81 -18.99 -17.39 -32.91
C GLN A 81 -18.36 -16.62 -31.75
N LEU A 82 -19.14 -15.78 -31.08
CA LEU A 82 -18.64 -15.00 -29.96
C LEU A 82 -18.32 -15.88 -28.75
N LEU A 83 -19.07 -16.95 -28.50
CA LEU A 83 -18.71 -17.95 -27.47
C LEU A 83 -17.40 -18.67 -27.77
N HIS A 84 -16.98 -18.80 -29.04
CA HIS A 84 -15.66 -19.35 -29.39
C HIS A 84 -14.52 -18.37 -29.17
N ALA A 85 -14.79 -17.06 -29.14
CA ALA A 85 -13.78 -16.04 -28.85
C ALA A 85 -13.34 -16.05 -27.38
N ALA A 86 -14.27 -16.33 -26.45
CA ALA A 86 -13.98 -16.38 -25.01
C ALA A 86 -12.83 -17.35 -24.62
N PRO A 87 -12.81 -18.64 -25.03
CA PRO A 87 -11.73 -19.54 -24.70
C PRO A 87 -10.41 -19.18 -25.39
N ILE A 88 -10.45 -18.48 -26.54
CA ILE A 88 -9.24 -17.98 -27.21
C ILE A 88 -8.59 -16.87 -26.38
N LEU A 89 -9.36 -15.91 -25.90
CA LEU A 89 -8.86 -14.84 -25.02
C LEU A 89 -8.29 -15.41 -23.72
N ASN A 90 -9.01 -16.34 -23.09
CA ASN A 90 -8.51 -17.02 -21.89
C ASN A 90 -7.20 -17.80 -22.16
N LEU A 91 -7.08 -18.43 -23.32
CA LEU A 91 -5.88 -19.15 -23.74
C LEU A 91 -4.69 -18.20 -23.93
N VAL A 92 -4.90 -17.05 -24.57
CA VAL A 92 -3.86 -16.02 -24.77
C VAL A 92 -3.34 -15.50 -23.43
N GLY A 93 -4.25 -15.19 -22.49
CA GLY A 93 -3.85 -14.83 -21.12
C GLY A 93 -3.06 -15.94 -20.45
N ALA A 94 -3.61 -17.15 -20.37
CA ALA A 94 -2.95 -18.28 -19.72
C ALA A 94 -1.55 -18.58 -20.28
N LEU A 95 -1.36 -18.47 -21.60
CA LEU A 95 -0.04 -18.63 -22.23
C LEU A 95 0.93 -17.50 -21.85
N ALA A 96 0.47 -16.25 -21.77
CA ALA A 96 1.31 -15.13 -21.35
C ALA A 96 1.88 -15.35 -19.93
N SER A 97 1.03 -15.73 -18.97
CA SER A 97 1.49 -16.07 -17.61
C SER A 97 2.33 -17.34 -17.54
N PHE A 98 2.11 -18.31 -18.44
CA PHE A 98 2.91 -19.52 -18.50
C PHE A 98 4.36 -19.23 -18.94
N PHE A 99 4.54 -18.41 -19.98
CA PHE A 99 5.87 -18.07 -20.51
C PHE A 99 6.60 -17.03 -19.65
N SER A 100 5.88 -16.11 -19.02
CA SER A 100 6.45 -15.09 -18.15
C SER A 100 5.66 -15.05 -16.84
N LEU A 101 6.25 -15.55 -15.77
CA LEU A 101 5.68 -15.44 -14.43
C LEU A 101 6.09 -14.10 -13.83
N SER A 102 5.52 -13.02 -14.36
CA SER A 102 5.66 -11.67 -13.84
C SER A 102 4.30 -11.13 -13.42
N TYR A 103 4.29 -10.17 -12.50
CA TYR A 103 3.04 -9.56 -12.05
C TYR A 103 2.28 -8.87 -13.21
N GLY A 104 3.01 -8.20 -14.12
CA GLY A 104 2.42 -7.64 -15.34
C GLY A 104 1.77 -8.70 -16.25
N ALA A 105 2.37 -9.88 -16.38
CA ALA A 105 1.76 -10.99 -17.11
C ALA A 105 0.48 -11.50 -16.42
N LEU A 106 0.45 -11.54 -15.08
CA LEU A 106 -0.78 -11.87 -14.33
C LEU A 106 -1.88 -10.81 -14.50
N ILE A 107 -1.54 -9.51 -14.52
CA ILE A 107 -2.50 -8.44 -14.83
C ILE A 107 -3.09 -8.64 -16.22
N PHE A 108 -2.24 -8.89 -17.22
CA PHE A 108 -2.68 -9.15 -18.59
C PHE A 108 -3.58 -10.39 -18.67
N THR A 109 -3.21 -11.46 -17.99
CA THR A 109 -4.01 -12.68 -17.88
C THR A 109 -5.37 -12.42 -17.23
N SER A 110 -5.39 -11.71 -16.11
CA SER A 110 -6.63 -11.28 -15.43
C SER A 110 -7.52 -10.47 -16.35
N ALA A 111 -6.95 -9.52 -17.12
CA ALA A 111 -7.69 -8.71 -18.08
C ALA A 111 -8.31 -9.58 -19.19
N MET A 112 -7.51 -10.44 -19.84
CA MET A 112 -7.99 -11.33 -20.91
C MET A 112 -9.06 -12.30 -20.41
N MET A 113 -8.88 -12.85 -19.22
CA MET A 113 -9.87 -13.72 -18.58
C MET A 113 -11.14 -12.97 -18.19
N GLY A 114 -11.01 -11.69 -17.79
CA GLY A 114 -12.14 -10.80 -17.55
C GLY A 114 -12.98 -10.62 -18.82
N VAL A 115 -12.34 -10.28 -19.94
CA VAL A 115 -13.02 -10.14 -21.24
C VAL A 115 -13.71 -11.44 -21.64
N GLY A 116 -12.99 -12.57 -21.58
CA GLY A 116 -13.54 -13.89 -21.92
C GLY A 116 -14.73 -14.28 -21.04
N LEU A 117 -14.67 -14.00 -19.74
CA LEU A 117 -15.77 -14.25 -18.82
C LEU A 117 -16.97 -13.33 -19.07
N GLY A 118 -16.75 -12.05 -19.43
CA GLY A 118 -17.82 -11.10 -19.76
C GLY A 118 -18.61 -11.55 -20.99
N ILE A 119 -17.89 -11.95 -22.05
CA ILE A 119 -18.47 -12.58 -23.23
C ILE A 119 -19.31 -13.81 -22.82
N THR A 120 -18.71 -14.71 -22.06
CA THR A 120 -19.36 -15.97 -21.64
C THR A 120 -20.65 -15.70 -20.85
N MET A 121 -20.61 -14.80 -19.87
CA MET A 121 -21.74 -14.48 -18.99
C MET A 121 -22.90 -13.87 -19.74
N LEU A 122 -22.64 -12.92 -20.64
CA LEU A 122 -23.69 -12.24 -21.40
C LEU A 122 -24.24 -13.13 -22.51
N VAL A 123 -23.37 -13.64 -23.38
CA VAL A 123 -23.79 -14.35 -24.61
C VAL A 123 -24.50 -15.66 -24.27
N THR A 124 -24.07 -16.37 -23.21
CA THR A 124 -24.80 -17.58 -22.76
C THR A 124 -26.23 -17.23 -22.33
N LYS A 125 -26.45 -16.10 -21.65
CA LYS A 125 -27.82 -15.67 -21.25
C LYS A 125 -28.66 -15.30 -22.48
N LEU A 126 -28.06 -14.67 -23.49
CA LEU A 126 -28.73 -14.37 -24.76
C LEU A 126 -29.13 -15.66 -25.49
N ASN A 127 -28.23 -16.65 -25.60
CA ASN A 127 -28.57 -17.95 -26.21
C ASN A 127 -29.77 -18.61 -25.52
N VAL A 128 -29.85 -18.54 -24.19
CA VAL A 128 -31.00 -19.10 -23.45
C VAL A 128 -32.26 -18.30 -23.73
N ALA A 129 -32.18 -16.97 -23.76
CA ALA A 129 -33.31 -16.12 -24.08
C ALA A 129 -33.84 -16.38 -25.50
N ASP A 130 -32.96 -16.63 -26.47
CA ASP A 130 -33.31 -16.92 -27.86
C ASP A 130 -34.11 -18.24 -28.01
N VAL A 131 -33.89 -19.22 -27.13
CA VAL A 131 -34.46 -20.58 -27.26
C VAL A 131 -35.48 -20.93 -26.17
N SER A 132 -35.82 -19.99 -25.30
CA SER A 132 -36.77 -20.23 -24.21
C SER A 132 -37.99 -19.34 -24.26
N THR A 133 -39.10 -19.88 -23.77
CA THR A 133 -40.37 -19.19 -23.56
C THR A 133 -40.48 -18.75 -22.10
N PRO A 134 -41.37 -17.80 -21.74
CA PRO A 134 -41.59 -17.44 -20.33
C PRO A 134 -41.92 -18.64 -19.41
N ALA A 135 -42.52 -19.69 -19.97
CA ALA A 135 -42.83 -20.94 -19.27
C ALA A 135 -41.61 -21.85 -19.06
N THR A 136 -40.64 -21.84 -19.99
CA THR A 136 -39.48 -22.76 -19.99
C THR A 136 -38.19 -22.09 -19.53
N VAL A 137 -38.11 -20.76 -19.48
CA VAL A 137 -36.88 -19.99 -19.21
C VAL A 137 -36.21 -20.36 -17.88
N VAL A 138 -36.96 -20.59 -16.81
CA VAL A 138 -36.40 -20.99 -15.52
C VAL A 138 -35.76 -22.39 -15.61
N ARG A 139 -36.46 -23.33 -16.26
CA ARG A 139 -35.98 -24.70 -16.49
C ARG A 139 -34.80 -24.74 -17.46
N ALA A 140 -34.75 -23.84 -18.45
CA ALA A 140 -33.63 -23.71 -19.39
C ALA A 140 -32.38 -23.07 -18.75
N LYS A 141 -32.55 -22.09 -17.85
CA LYS A 141 -31.44 -21.43 -17.13
C LYS A 141 -30.80 -22.34 -16.08
N ALA A 142 -31.58 -23.18 -15.40
CA ALA A 142 -31.10 -23.96 -14.26
C ALA A 142 -29.86 -24.84 -14.60
N PRO A 143 -29.85 -25.68 -15.66
CA PRO A 143 -28.67 -26.47 -16.02
C PRO A 143 -27.42 -25.64 -16.27
N ILE A 144 -27.58 -24.46 -16.90
CA ILE A 144 -26.46 -23.56 -17.17
C ILE A 144 -25.93 -22.99 -15.86
N ILE A 145 -26.76 -22.40 -15.02
CA ILE A 145 -26.32 -21.83 -13.74
C ILE A 145 -25.66 -22.91 -12.87
N THR A 146 -26.27 -24.10 -12.77
CA THR A 146 -25.70 -25.25 -12.05
C THR A 146 -24.32 -25.61 -12.61
N SER A 147 -24.16 -25.71 -13.92
CA SER A 147 -22.86 -25.99 -14.54
C SER A 147 -21.80 -24.93 -14.24
N GLN A 148 -22.19 -23.65 -14.22
CA GLN A 148 -21.30 -22.56 -13.88
C GLN A 148 -20.88 -22.58 -12.41
N ILE A 149 -21.76 -23.00 -11.50
CA ILE A 149 -21.45 -23.18 -10.09
C ILE A 149 -20.49 -24.35 -9.91
N PHE A 150 -20.77 -25.50 -10.53
CA PHE A 150 -19.87 -26.66 -10.51
C PHE A 150 -18.48 -26.33 -11.07
N ALA A 151 -18.39 -25.54 -12.13
CA ALA A 151 -17.10 -25.10 -12.68
C ALA A 151 -16.28 -24.28 -11.67
N ARG A 152 -16.94 -23.39 -10.91
CA ARG A 152 -16.30 -22.60 -9.84
C ARG A 152 -15.87 -23.43 -8.63
N ALA A 153 -16.47 -24.61 -8.43
CA ALA A 153 -16.03 -25.57 -7.42
C ALA A 153 -14.86 -26.42 -7.91
N ILE A 154 -15.02 -27.05 -9.08
CA ILE A 154 -14.09 -28.05 -9.60
C ILE A 154 -12.78 -27.39 -10.07
N GLY A 155 -12.83 -26.15 -10.57
CA GLY A 155 -11.63 -25.43 -11.00
C GLY A 155 -10.59 -25.32 -9.88
N PRO A 156 -10.91 -24.66 -8.75
CA PRO A 156 -10.02 -24.58 -7.61
C PRO A 156 -9.64 -25.94 -7.02
N LEU A 157 -10.59 -26.88 -6.96
CA LEU A 157 -10.37 -28.24 -6.44
C LEU A 157 -9.26 -28.99 -7.19
N LEU A 158 -9.19 -28.82 -8.51
CA LEU A 158 -8.16 -29.47 -9.33
C LEU A 158 -6.87 -28.64 -9.35
N ALA A 159 -6.98 -27.33 -9.55
CA ALA A 159 -5.83 -26.46 -9.75
C ALA A 159 -4.95 -26.31 -8.50
N GLY A 160 -5.56 -26.24 -7.31
CA GLY A 160 -4.84 -26.10 -6.04
C GLY A 160 -3.86 -27.25 -5.78
N PRO A 161 -4.32 -28.52 -5.70
CA PRO A 161 -3.46 -29.68 -5.52
C PRO A 161 -2.44 -29.89 -6.66
N ILE A 162 -2.82 -29.57 -7.91
CA ILE A 162 -1.90 -29.61 -9.05
C ILE A 162 -0.74 -28.64 -8.83
N ALA A 163 -1.03 -27.39 -8.48
CA ALA A 163 0.00 -26.39 -8.19
C ALA A 163 0.85 -26.72 -6.96
N GLN A 164 0.24 -27.33 -5.94
CA GLN A 164 0.96 -27.76 -4.75
C GLN A 164 1.94 -28.89 -5.06
N SER A 165 1.55 -29.86 -5.89
CA SER A 165 2.36 -31.05 -6.18
C SER A 165 3.40 -30.83 -7.27
N PHE A 166 3.09 -30.00 -8.27
CA PHE A 166 3.90 -29.85 -9.50
C PHE A 166 4.31 -28.40 -9.78
N GLY A 167 4.10 -27.49 -8.82
CA GLY A 167 4.43 -26.07 -8.92
C GLY A 167 3.40 -25.24 -9.70
N LEU A 168 3.46 -23.92 -9.56
CA LEU A 168 2.46 -22.97 -10.08
C LEU A 168 2.23 -23.09 -11.60
N LYS A 169 3.30 -23.30 -12.38
CA LYS A 169 3.23 -23.45 -13.85
C LYS A 169 2.38 -24.63 -14.30
N SER A 170 2.29 -25.70 -13.52
CA SER A 170 1.48 -26.88 -13.86
C SER A 170 -0.02 -26.59 -13.86
N ALA A 171 -0.48 -25.71 -12.95
CA ALA A 171 -1.87 -25.29 -12.92
C ALA A 171 -2.22 -24.31 -14.07
N LEU A 172 -1.24 -23.52 -14.53
CA LEU A 172 -1.40 -22.73 -15.76
C LEU A 172 -1.49 -23.63 -17.01
N ILE A 173 -0.72 -24.72 -17.08
CA ILE A 173 -0.87 -25.72 -18.13
C ILE A 173 -2.27 -26.35 -18.09
N PHE A 174 -2.77 -26.69 -16.90
CA PHE A 174 -4.14 -27.17 -16.74
C PHE A 174 -5.17 -26.18 -17.33
N GLN A 175 -5.01 -24.89 -17.04
CA GLN A 175 -5.86 -23.85 -17.60
C GLN A 175 -5.79 -23.80 -19.14
N VAL A 176 -4.58 -23.85 -19.72
CA VAL A 176 -4.36 -23.90 -21.18
C VAL A 176 -5.10 -25.09 -21.81
N LEU A 177 -4.98 -26.29 -21.21
CA LEU A 177 -5.65 -27.50 -21.70
C LEU A 177 -7.17 -27.38 -21.65
N VAL A 178 -7.72 -26.84 -20.56
CA VAL A 178 -9.16 -26.60 -20.43
C VAL A 178 -9.66 -25.62 -21.50
N CYS A 179 -8.92 -24.55 -21.79
CA CYS A 179 -9.27 -23.60 -22.85
C CYS A 179 -9.29 -24.26 -24.24
N ILE A 180 -8.32 -25.11 -24.56
CA ILE A 180 -8.28 -25.86 -25.84
C ILE A 180 -9.49 -26.79 -25.95
N VAL A 181 -9.81 -27.54 -24.88
CA VAL A 181 -10.97 -28.43 -24.84
C VAL A 181 -12.28 -27.64 -24.96
N ALA A 182 -12.39 -26.49 -24.28
CA ALA A 182 -13.54 -25.61 -24.37
C ALA A 182 -13.76 -25.12 -25.81
N LEU A 183 -12.69 -24.66 -26.49
CA LEU A 183 -12.74 -24.19 -27.88
C LEU A 183 -13.14 -25.31 -28.84
N GLY A 184 -12.53 -26.49 -28.72
CA GLY A 184 -12.86 -27.66 -29.55
C GLY A 184 -14.31 -28.10 -29.36
N TYR A 185 -14.77 -28.22 -28.11
CA TYR A 185 -16.15 -28.56 -27.80
C TYR A 185 -17.14 -27.51 -28.33
N GLY A 186 -16.83 -26.23 -28.14
CA GLY A 186 -17.62 -25.11 -28.65
C GLY A 186 -17.86 -25.22 -30.15
N LYS A 187 -16.78 -25.39 -30.93
CA LYS A 187 -16.86 -25.52 -32.41
C LYS A 187 -17.66 -26.74 -32.87
N MET A 188 -17.61 -27.85 -32.12
CA MET A 188 -18.26 -29.10 -32.51
C MET A 188 -19.73 -29.21 -32.10
N LYS A 189 -20.11 -28.59 -30.97
CA LYS A 189 -21.38 -28.90 -30.29
C LYS A 189 -22.25 -27.70 -29.95
N VAL A 190 -21.74 -26.47 -29.99
CA VAL A 190 -22.53 -25.27 -29.67
C VAL A 190 -23.17 -24.70 -30.94
N PRO A 191 -24.49 -24.88 -31.13
CA PRO A 191 -25.18 -24.41 -32.32
C PRO A 191 -25.43 -22.89 -32.24
N GLU A 192 -25.67 -22.26 -33.39
CA GLU A 192 -26.18 -20.90 -33.44
C GLU A 192 -27.65 -20.87 -32.97
N THR A 193 -27.99 -19.95 -32.07
CA THR A 193 -29.34 -19.77 -31.55
C THR A 193 -30.08 -18.62 -32.20
N LEU A 194 -29.34 -17.65 -32.75
CA LEU A 194 -29.95 -16.55 -33.49
C LEU A 194 -30.52 -17.05 -34.81
N GLU A 195 -31.82 -16.89 -35.01
CA GLU A 195 -32.36 -16.94 -36.36
C GLU A 195 -31.71 -15.83 -37.18
N LYS A 196 -31.13 -16.15 -38.35
CA LYS A 196 -30.50 -15.20 -39.28
C LYS A 196 -31.47 -14.08 -39.66
N ARG A 197 -31.55 -13.04 -38.83
CA ARG A 197 -31.94 -11.69 -39.21
C ARG A 197 -30.64 -10.91 -39.15
N CYS A 198 -30.32 -10.18 -40.21
CA CYS A 198 -29.44 -9.02 -40.10
C CYS A 198 -30.36 -7.82 -39.83
N PRO A 199 -30.77 -7.55 -38.58
CA PRO A 199 -31.31 -6.23 -38.28
C PRO A 199 -30.19 -5.20 -38.49
N GLU A 200 -30.55 -4.00 -38.94
CA GLU A 200 -29.65 -2.85 -38.82
C GLU A 200 -29.24 -2.73 -37.34
N LEU A 201 -27.93 -2.60 -37.08
CA LEU A 201 -27.44 -2.40 -35.73
C LEU A 201 -28.07 -1.11 -35.18
N PRO A 202 -28.71 -1.17 -33.99
CA PRO A 202 -29.22 0.04 -33.37
C PRO A 202 -28.05 0.99 -33.14
N SER A 203 -28.23 2.28 -33.45
CA SER A 203 -27.23 3.29 -33.14
C SER A 203 -26.98 3.36 -31.63
N ILE A 204 -25.78 3.80 -31.23
CA ILE A 204 -25.46 4.01 -29.80
C ILE A 204 -26.53 4.88 -29.10
N GLY A 205 -27.04 5.89 -29.80
CA GLY A 205 -28.13 6.74 -29.30
C GLY A 205 -29.45 5.99 -29.09
N GLN A 206 -29.86 5.13 -30.01
CA GLN A 206 -31.06 4.30 -29.86
C GLN A 206 -30.93 3.33 -28.67
N MET A 207 -29.76 2.71 -28.51
CA MET A 207 -29.52 1.82 -27.37
C MET A 207 -29.55 2.56 -26.04
N TYR A 208 -28.94 3.75 -25.97
CA TYR A 208 -29.01 4.59 -24.78
C TYR A 208 -30.46 4.91 -24.40
N VAL A 209 -31.31 5.22 -25.40
CA VAL A 209 -32.75 5.45 -25.18
C VAL A 209 -33.43 4.20 -24.60
N GLU A 210 -33.18 3.02 -25.15
CA GLU A 210 -33.75 1.76 -24.65
C GLU A 210 -33.26 1.39 -23.23
N TYR A 211 -32.00 1.63 -22.91
CA TYR A 211 -31.47 1.48 -21.55
C TYR A 211 -32.16 2.44 -20.57
N LYS A 212 -32.24 3.72 -20.93
CA LYS A 212 -32.89 4.76 -20.12
C LYS A 212 -34.36 4.43 -19.89
N GLN A 213 -35.06 3.96 -20.91
CA GLN A 213 -36.46 3.53 -20.81
C GLN A 213 -36.62 2.27 -19.96
N SER A 214 -35.69 1.32 -20.03
CA SER A 214 -35.70 0.13 -19.16
C SER A 214 -35.49 0.50 -17.69
N LEU A 215 -34.54 1.40 -17.40
CA LEU A 215 -34.27 1.93 -16.04
C LEU A 215 -35.42 2.77 -15.46
N ASN A 216 -36.27 3.34 -16.31
CA ASN A 216 -37.47 4.08 -15.85
C ASN A 216 -38.57 3.18 -15.29
N THR A 217 -38.40 1.84 -15.34
CA THR A 217 -39.30 0.91 -14.66
C THR A 217 -38.77 0.64 -13.25
N ASP A 218 -39.52 1.04 -12.22
CA ASP A 218 -39.09 0.94 -10.81
C ASP A 218 -38.64 -0.48 -10.43
N VAL A 219 -39.30 -1.51 -10.94
CA VAL A 219 -38.93 -2.92 -10.70
C VAL A 219 -37.54 -3.26 -11.29
N ILE A 220 -37.24 -2.78 -12.49
CA ILE A 220 -35.96 -3.06 -13.16
C ILE A 220 -34.83 -2.32 -12.44
N LEU A 221 -35.07 -1.08 -12.01
CA LEU A 221 -34.11 -0.32 -11.19
C LEU A 221 -33.78 -1.05 -9.89
N VAL A 222 -34.81 -1.56 -9.20
CA VAL A 222 -34.64 -2.32 -7.94
C VAL A 222 -33.92 -3.64 -8.16
N LEU A 223 -34.24 -4.39 -9.22
CA LEU A 223 -33.52 -5.62 -9.57
C LEU A 223 -32.06 -5.35 -9.93
N THR A 224 -31.79 -4.22 -10.57
CA THR A 224 -30.44 -3.75 -10.90
C THR A 224 -29.65 -3.45 -9.61
N ALA A 225 -30.26 -2.76 -8.65
CA ALA A 225 -29.68 -2.51 -7.33
C ALA A 225 -29.41 -3.80 -6.55
N VAL A 226 -30.32 -4.78 -6.61
CA VAL A 226 -30.11 -6.13 -6.05
C VAL A 226 -28.89 -6.80 -6.70
N GLY A 227 -28.74 -6.69 -8.02
CA GLY A 227 -27.57 -7.19 -8.74
C GLY A 227 -26.25 -6.58 -8.25
N VAL A 228 -26.20 -5.24 -8.08
CA VAL A 228 -25.03 -4.54 -7.52
C VAL A 228 -24.69 -5.09 -6.14
N TYR A 229 -25.64 -5.05 -5.20
CA TYR A 229 -25.40 -5.49 -3.83
C TYR A 229 -24.92 -6.95 -3.75
N SER A 230 -25.63 -7.85 -4.44
CA SER A 230 -25.33 -9.28 -4.38
C SER A 230 -23.96 -9.61 -4.95
N MET A 231 -23.46 -8.86 -5.94
CA MET A 231 -22.11 -9.07 -6.47
C MET A 231 -21.02 -8.30 -5.74
N LEU A 232 -21.36 -7.18 -5.13
CA LEU A 232 -20.48 -6.48 -4.20
C LEU A 232 -20.09 -7.42 -3.05
N PHE A 233 -21.06 -8.18 -2.54
CA PHE A 233 -20.82 -9.31 -1.65
C PHE A 233 -19.92 -10.41 -2.27
N LEU A 234 -20.18 -10.86 -3.50
CA LEU A 234 -19.35 -11.91 -4.09
C LEU A 234 -17.90 -11.44 -4.24
N GLY A 235 -17.70 -10.16 -4.57
CA GLY A 235 -16.39 -9.52 -4.58
C GLY A 235 -15.71 -9.52 -3.21
N LEU A 236 -16.46 -9.21 -2.15
CA LEU A 236 -16.01 -9.35 -0.76
C LEU A 236 -15.63 -10.78 -0.39
N LEU A 237 -16.34 -11.80 -0.89
CA LEU A 237 -15.99 -13.19 -0.61
C LEU A 237 -14.79 -13.67 -1.44
N LEU A 238 -14.76 -13.38 -2.74
CA LEU A 238 -13.70 -13.82 -3.65
C LEU A 238 -12.32 -13.32 -3.24
N GLN A 239 -12.27 -12.12 -2.66
CA GLN A 239 -11.02 -11.52 -2.21
C GLN A 239 -10.86 -11.51 -0.71
N GLY A 240 -11.92 -11.21 0.03
CA GLY A 240 -11.86 -11.12 1.48
C GLY A 240 -11.57 -12.45 2.15
N ILE A 241 -11.86 -13.60 1.54
CA ILE A 241 -11.49 -14.90 2.17
C ILE A 241 -9.98 -15.14 2.11
N PRO A 242 -9.30 -15.10 0.95
CA PRO A 242 -7.83 -15.18 0.94
C PRO A 242 -7.17 -14.15 1.87
N VAL A 243 -7.70 -12.93 1.89
CA VAL A 243 -7.17 -11.80 2.68
C VAL A 243 -7.44 -11.98 4.19
N LEU A 244 -8.63 -12.41 4.60
CA LEU A 244 -8.94 -12.75 6.00
C LEU A 244 -8.22 -14.03 6.44
N CYS A 245 -8.04 -15.00 5.56
CA CYS A 245 -7.26 -16.20 5.84
C CYS A 245 -5.78 -15.86 5.99
N HIS A 246 -5.26 -14.92 5.22
CA HIS A 246 -3.92 -14.38 5.43
C HIS A 246 -3.77 -13.81 6.85
N ASP A 247 -4.71 -12.99 7.31
CA ASP A 247 -4.59 -12.34 8.63
C ASP A 247 -4.93 -13.25 9.83
N TYR A 248 -5.87 -14.19 9.66
CA TYR A 248 -6.47 -14.92 10.78
C TYR A 248 -6.32 -16.46 10.70
N CYS A 249 -5.97 -16.99 9.53
CA CYS A 249 -5.96 -18.43 9.25
C CYS A 249 -4.76 -18.85 8.34
N PRO A 250 -3.50 -18.52 8.67
CA PRO A 250 -2.36 -18.72 7.77
C PRO A 250 -2.13 -20.19 7.38
N ASP A 251 -2.46 -21.12 8.29
CA ASP A 251 -2.42 -22.58 8.03
C ASP A 251 -3.29 -23.02 6.82
N PHE A 252 -4.24 -22.18 6.39
CA PHE A 252 -5.15 -22.45 5.27
C PHE A 252 -4.68 -21.87 3.93
N LEU A 253 -3.53 -21.18 3.88
CA LEU A 253 -3.00 -20.56 2.67
C LEU A 253 -2.42 -21.56 1.66
N GLU A 254 -2.24 -22.83 2.03
CA GLU A 254 -1.85 -23.83 1.04
C GLU A 254 -2.88 -23.89 -0.11
N PRO A 255 -2.43 -23.85 -1.39
CA PRO A 255 -3.34 -23.82 -2.54
C PRO A 255 -4.37 -24.96 -2.56
N GLY A 256 -4.01 -26.16 -2.09
CA GLY A 256 -4.91 -27.29 -1.97
C GLY A 256 -6.05 -27.04 -0.97
N THR A 257 -5.73 -26.46 0.18
CA THR A 257 -6.70 -26.13 1.25
C THR A 257 -7.64 -25.01 0.83
N LEU A 258 -7.11 -23.95 0.19
CA LEU A 258 -7.94 -22.91 -0.43
C LEU A 258 -8.88 -23.50 -1.48
N GLY A 259 -8.40 -24.44 -2.29
CA GLY A 259 -9.22 -25.19 -3.25
C GLY A 259 -10.41 -25.91 -2.57
N LEU A 260 -10.17 -26.57 -1.44
CA LEU A 260 -11.23 -27.26 -0.66
C LEU A 260 -12.21 -26.28 -0.02
N ILE A 261 -11.75 -25.15 0.51
CA ILE A 261 -12.61 -24.07 1.01
C ILE A 261 -13.53 -23.57 -0.11
N TRP A 262 -12.97 -23.31 -1.29
CA TRP A 262 -13.74 -22.89 -2.46
C TRP A 262 -14.81 -23.90 -2.86
N VAL A 263 -14.54 -25.20 -2.75
CA VAL A 263 -15.53 -26.26 -2.98
C VAL A 263 -16.69 -26.15 -2.00
N GLY A 264 -16.42 -26.01 -0.70
CA GLY A 264 -17.47 -25.86 0.32
C GLY A 264 -18.37 -24.65 0.07
N ILE A 265 -17.76 -23.53 -0.30
CA ILE A 265 -18.45 -22.26 -0.59
C ILE A 265 -19.32 -22.36 -1.85
N THR A 266 -18.88 -23.07 -2.88
CA THR A 266 -19.53 -23.06 -4.20
C THR A 266 -20.43 -24.25 -4.47
N LEU A 267 -20.11 -25.48 -3.99
CA LEU A 267 -20.98 -26.65 -4.19
C LEU A 267 -22.29 -26.56 -3.41
N LEU A 268 -22.24 -26.06 -2.17
CA LEU A 268 -23.44 -25.92 -1.34
C LEU A 268 -24.54 -25.13 -2.08
N PRO A 269 -24.29 -23.93 -2.63
CA PRO A 269 -25.26 -23.21 -3.45
C PRO A 269 -25.89 -24.01 -4.59
N ALA A 270 -25.12 -24.88 -5.27
CA ALA A 270 -25.60 -25.65 -6.42
C ALA A 270 -26.79 -26.55 -6.07
N LEU A 271 -26.82 -27.06 -4.83
CA LEU A 271 -27.90 -27.90 -4.30
C LEU A 271 -29.19 -27.10 -4.04
N PHE A 272 -29.08 -25.82 -3.73
CA PHE A 272 -30.22 -24.96 -3.37
C PHE A 272 -30.84 -24.21 -4.55
N VAL A 273 -30.11 -24.04 -5.67
CA VAL A 273 -30.62 -23.33 -6.87
C VAL A 273 -31.93 -23.94 -7.43
N PRO A 274 -32.06 -25.27 -7.61
CA PRO A 274 -33.32 -25.86 -8.09
C PRO A 274 -34.48 -25.63 -7.10
N ALA A 275 -34.19 -25.74 -5.80
CA ALA A 275 -35.18 -25.49 -4.75
C ALA A 275 -35.66 -24.04 -4.75
N ALA A 276 -34.78 -23.08 -4.98
CA ALA A 276 -35.12 -21.66 -5.11
C ALA A 276 -36.03 -21.38 -6.31
N GLY A 277 -35.75 -22.01 -7.46
CA GLY A 277 -36.63 -21.93 -8.64
C GLY A 277 -38.04 -22.44 -8.34
N HIS A 278 -38.14 -23.61 -7.69
CA HIS A 278 -39.43 -24.19 -7.29
C HIS A 278 -40.17 -23.35 -6.25
N ALA A 279 -39.45 -22.84 -5.25
CA ALA A 279 -40.00 -21.94 -4.24
C ALA A 279 -40.55 -20.66 -4.89
N GLY A 280 -39.80 -20.06 -5.83
CA GLY A 280 -40.22 -18.87 -6.55
C GLY A 280 -41.52 -19.06 -7.34
N LEU A 281 -41.76 -20.26 -7.87
CA LEU A 281 -43.01 -20.61 -8.56
C LEU A 281 -44.19 -20.78 -7.58
N LYS A 282 -43.94 -21.24 -6.35
CA LYS A 282 -44.98 -21.47 -5.33
C LYS A 282 -45.36 -20.21 -4.56
N VAL A 283 -44.39 -19.46 -4.05
CA VAL A 283 -44.60 -18.32 -3.13
C VAL A 283 -44.24 -16.96 -3.73
N GLY A 284 -43.80 -16.93 -5.00
CA GLY A 284 -43.40 -15.74 -5.72
C GLY A 284 -41.90 -15.42 -5.58
N HIS A 285 -41.25 -15.07 -6.70
CA HIS A 285 -39.82 -14.74 -6.73
C HIS A 285 -39.44 -13.54 -5.86
N GLN A 286 -40.34 -12.56 -5.67
CA GLN A 286 -40.08 -11.39 -4.81
C GLN A 286 -39.84 -11.80 -3.35
N THR A 287 -40.69 -12.68 -2.82
CA THR A 287 -40.56 -13.23 -1.45
C THR A 287 -39.24 -13.98 -1.27
N VAL A 288 -38.86 -14.77 -2.28
CA VAL A 288 -37.61 -15.54 -2.25
C VAL A 288 -36.39 -14.62 -2.30
N ILE A 289 -36.41 -13.57 -3.12
CA ILE A 289 -35.34 -12.56 -3.18
C ILE A 289 -35.16 -11.89 -1.82
N LEU A 290 -36.26 -11.45 -1.20
CA LEU A 290 -36.20 -10.76 0.10
C LEU A 290 -35.67 -11.68 1.20
N ALA A 291 -36.20 -12.90 1.31
CA ALA A 291 -35.78 -13.84 2.34
C ALA A 291 -34.29 -14.18 2.21
N ALA A 292 -33.82 -14.46 0.98
CA ALA A 292 -32.42 -14.73 0.73
C ALA A 292 -31.54 -13.49 0.95
N GLY A 293 -31.99 -12.29 0.57
CA GLY A 293 -31.27 -11.03 0.83
C GLY A 293 -31.06 -10.73 2.32
N ILE A 294 -32.05 -11.06 3.16
CA ILE A 294 -31.91 -10.94 4.62
C ILE A 294 -30.87 -11.94 5.15
N VAL A 295 -30.93 -13.20 4.71
CA VAL A 295 -29.93 -14.22 5.09
C VAL A 295 -28.54 -13.81 4.66
N GLN A 296 -28.39 -13.26 3.45
CA GLN A 296 -27.12 -12.73 2.93
C GLN A 296 -26.57 -11.63 3.85
N THR A 297 -27.40 -10.65 4.19
CA THR A 297 -27.04 -9.53 5.08
C THR A 297 -26.62 -9.99 6.48
N ILE A 298 -27.39 -10.89 7.10
CA ILE A 298 -27.06 -11.45 8.42
C ILE A 298 -25.73 -12.20 8.38
N SER A 299 -25.53 -13.00 7.34
CA SER A 299 -24.32 -13.81 7.22
C SER A 299 -23.07 -12.96 7.07
N ILE A 300 -23.12 -11.88 6.28
CA ILE A 300 -22.01 -10.92 6.11
C ILE A 300 -21.65 -10.24 7.44
N PHE A 301 -22.66 -9.78 8.18
CA PHE A 301 -22.44 -9.16 9.49
C PHE A 301 -21.64 -10.11 10.40
N PHE A 302 -22.09 -11.37 10.50
CA PHE A 302 -21.43 -12.35 11.36
C PHE A 302 -20.06 -12.81 10.86
N VAL A 303 -19.78 -12.79 9.55
CA VAL A 303 -18.40 -12.96 9.03
C VAL A 303 -17.49 -11.88 9.61
N GLY A 304 -17.92 -10.62 9.62
CA GLY A 304 -17.16 -9.51 10.20
C GLY A 304 -17.12 -9.48 11.73
N SER A 305 -18.01 -10.20 12.43
CA SER A 305 -18.10 -10.18 13.90
C SER A 305 -17.42 -11.35 14.61
N THR A 306 -17.07 -12.42 13.90
CA THR A 306 -16.48 -13.62 14.51
C THR A 306 -14.98 -13.73 14.23
N SER A 307 -14.24 -14.24 15.21
CA SER A 307 -12.84 -14.65 15.05
C SER A 307 -12.69 -16.19 15.00
N VAL A 308 -13.79 -16.92 15.11
CA VAL A 308 -13.78 -18.40 15.16
C VAL A 308 -13.79 -18.95 13.74
N ARG A 309 -12.70 -19.63 13.35
CA ARG A 309 -12.46 -20.16 11.99
C ARG A 309 -13.66 -20.93 11.42
N ALA A 310 -14.19 -21.88 12.18
CA ALA A 310 -15.34 -22.69 11.75
C ALA A 310 -16.60 -21.85 11.52
N LEU A 311 -16.84 -20.82 12.33
CA LEU A 311 -17.98 -19.93 12.16
C LEU A 311 -17.82 -19.04 10.93
N ILE A 312 -16.61 -18.55 10.62
CA ILE A 312 -16.34 -17.81 9.38
C ILE A 312 -16.74 -18.67 8.17
N MET A 313 -16.35 -19.94 8.13
CA MET A 313 -16.70 -20.86 7.03
C MET A 313 -18.21 -21.10 6.94
N VAL A 314 -18.89 -21.32 8.07
CA VAL A 314 -20.35 -21.51 8.11
C VAL A 314 -21.08 -20.28 7.57
N TRP A 315 -20.75 -19.09 8.07
CA TRP A 315 -21.40 -17.85 7.64
C TRP A 315 -21.10 -17.53 6.17
N THR A 316 -19.88 -17.80 5.71
CA THR A 316 -19.51 -17.63 4.31
C THR A 316 -20.26 -18.58 3.37
N GLY A 317 -20.45 -19.84 3.80
CA GLY A 317 -21.26 -20.82 3.08
C GLY A 317 -22.73 -20.39 2.99
N LEU A 318 -23.33 -19.95 4.12
CA LEU A 318 -24.70 -19.44 4.16
C LEU A 318 -24.88 -18.21 3.26
N ALA A 319 -23.92 -17.28 3.31
CA ALA A 319 -23.95 -16.09 2.49
C ALA A 319 -23.86 -16.43 0.99
N SER A 320 -23.07 -17.45 0.63
CA SER A 320 -22.93 -17.93 -0.76
C SER A 320 -24.20 -18.61 -1.28
N ILE A 321 -24.88 -19.39 -0.42
CA ILE A 321 -26.18 -19.98 -0.74
C ILE A 321 -27.19 -18.86 -1.00
N ALA A 322 -27.27 -17.89 -0.10
CA ALA A 322 -28.18 -16.76 -0.20
C ALA A 322 -27.97 -15.96 -1.50
N TYR A 323 -26.71 -15.65 -1.84
CA TYR A 323 -26.34 -15.02 -3.10
C TYR A 323 -26.88 -15.77 -4.34
N ALA A 324 -26.66 -17.09 -4.42
CA ALA A 324 -27.11 -17.88 -5.57
C ALA A 324 -28.64 -17.88 -5.69
N VAL A 325 -29.35 -17.96 -4.56
CA VAL A 325 -30.82 -17.92 -4.51
C VAL A 325 -31.34 -16.55 -4.97
N VAL A 326 -30.73 -15.45 -4.54
CA VAL A 326 -31.07 -14.09 -4.96
C VAL A 326 -30.90 -13.94 -6.46
N MET A 327 -29.74 -14.30 -7.03
CA MET A 327 -29.45 -14.08 -8.45
C MET A 327 -30.35 -14.91 -9.38
N VAL A 328 -30.65 -16.15 -9.01
CA VAL A 328 -31.57 -17.01 -9.78
C VAL A 328 -32.99 -16.43 -9.75
N SER A 329 -33.46 -16.02 -8.57
CA SER A 329 -34.82 -15.50 -8.40
C SER A 329 -34.99 -14.12 -9.05
N ALA A 330 -33.98 -13.25 -8.95
CA ALA A 330 -33.95 -11.95 -9.62
C ALA A 330 -33.98 -12.11 -11.13
N GLY A 331 -33.16 -13.00 -11.68
CA GLY A 331 -33.13 -13.28 -13.13
C GLY A 331 -34.42 -13.92 -13.66
N ALA A 332 -35.14 -14.69 -12.84
CA ALA A 332 -36.46 -15.23 -13.18
C ALA A 332 -37.54 -14.15 -13.10
N HIS A 333 -37.52 -13.33 -12.04
CA HIS A 333 -38.46 -12.22 -11.90
C HIS A 333 -38.32 -11.22 -13.05
N LEU A 334 -37.08 -10.88 -13.43
CA LEU A 334 -36.79 -9.95 -14.52
C LEU A 334 -37.44 -10.35 -15.85
N VAL A 335 -37.41 -11.64 -16.21
CA VAL A 335 -38.03 -12.13 -17.44
C VAL A 335 -39.55 -11.97 -17.41
N ASN A 336 -40.16 -12.04 -16.23
CA ASN A 336 -41.61 -11.89 -16.07
C ASN A 336 -42.08 -10.43 -16.13
N VAL A 337 -41.22 -9.46 -15.81
CA VAL A 337 -41.56 -8.02 -15.83
C VAL A 337 -41.02 -7.24 -17.01
N ALA A 338 -39.95 -7.71 -17.65
CA ALA A 338 -39.35 -7.01 -18.79
C ALA A 338 -40.18 -7.22 -20.08
N PRO A 339 -40.53 -6.16 -20.82
CA PRO A 339 -41.20 -6.29 -22.11
C PRO A 339 -40.32 -7.06 -23.11
N THR A 340 -40.91 -7.95 -23.92
CA THR A 340 -40.17 -8.77 -24.91
C THR A 340 -39.22 -7.97 -25.81
N PRO A 341 -39.58 -6.78 -26.36
CA PRO A 341 -38.67 -5.99 -27.18
C PRO A 341 -37.45 -5.45 -26.41
N ARG A 342 -37.56 -5.35 -25.08
CA ARG A 342 -36.54 -4.81 -24.18
C ARG A 342 -35.88 -5.84 -23.28
N LEU A 343 -36.24 -7.11 -23.42
CA LEU A 343 -35.76 -8.18 -22.54
C LEU A 343 -34.23 -8.31 -22.57
N ALA A 344 -33.62 -8.19 -23.75
CA ALA A 344 -32.16 -8.22 -23.91
C ALA A 344 -31.49 -7.05 -23.17
N TYR A 345 -32.01 -5.82 -23.31
CA TYR A 345 -31.51 -4.65 -22.59
C TYR A 345 -31.66 -4.81 -21.08
N ALA A 346 -32.79 -5.30 -20.59
CA ALA A 346 -33.02 -5.55 -19.17
C ALA A 346 -32.06 -6.61 -18.60
N ILE A 347 -31.87 -7.74 -19.31
CA ILE A 347 -30.93 -8.80 -18.90
C ILE A 347 -29.49 -8.28 -18.88
N SER A 348 -29.11 -7.49 -19.89
CA SER A 348 -27.78 -6.89 -19.95
C SER A 348 -27.58 -5.92 -18.78
N LEU A 349 -28.56 -5.07 -18.46
CA LEU A 349 -28.50 -4.11 -17.37
C LEU A 349 -28.30 -4.79 -16.00
N LEU A 350 -29.06 -5.85 -15.72
CA LEU A 350 -28.87 -6.65 -14.50
C LEU A 350 -27.45 -7.25 -14.43
N THR A 351 -26.89 -7.65 -15.59
CA THR A 351 -25.53 -8.21 -15.67
C THR A 351 -24.47 -7.12 -15.48
N PHE A 352 -24.64 -5.94 -16.08
CA PHE A 352 -23.75 -4.80 -15.87
C PHE A 352 -23.68 -4.37 -14.42
N ALA A 353 -24.85 -4.25 -13.77
CA ALA A 353 -24.92 -3.89 -12.36
C ALA A 353 -24.24 -4.92 -11.46
N ALA A 354 -24.47 -6.20 -11.74
CA ALA A 354 -23.74 -7.28 -11.11
C ALA A 354 -22.22 -7.11 -11.27
N ASP A 355 -21.72 -6.78 -12.46
CA ASP A 355 -20.27 -6.61 -12.66
C ASP A 355 -19.69 -5.39 -11.96
N ILE A 356 -20.44 -4.29 -11.86
CA ILE A 356 -20.05 -3.13 -11.05
C ILE A 356 -19.86 -3.55 -9.58
N GLY A 357 -20.82 -4.29 -9.02
CA GLY A 357 -20.68 -4.83 -7.67
C GLY A 357 -19.40 -5.66 -7.52
N GLY A 358 -19.13 -6.56 -8.47
CA GLY A 358 -17.94 -7.41 -8.46
C GLY A 358 -16.61 -6.65 -8.52
N VAL A 359 -16.57 -5.45 -9.11
CA VAL A 359 -15.38 -4.56 -9.12
C VAL A 359 -15.28 -3.77 -7.82
N CYS A 360 -16.38 -3.20 -7.35
CA CYS A 360 -16.39 -2.37 -6.15
C CYS A 360 -16.13 -3.17 -4.87
N GLY A 361 -16.55 -4.45 -4.81
CA GLY A 361 -16.35 -5.32 -3.64
C GLY A 361 -14.87 -5.43 -3.21
N PRO A 362 -13.96 -5.90 -4.07
CA PRO A 362 -12.51 -5.86 -3.89
C PRO A 362 -11.95 -4.54 -3.37
N ILE A 363 -12.35 -3.43 -4.01
CA ILE A 363 -11.86 -2.09 -3.68
C ILE A 363 -12.30 -1.71 -2.27
N LEU A 364 -13.56 -1.98 -1.92
CA LEU A 364 -14.09 -1.71 -0.59
C LEU A 364 -13.39 -2.53 0.49
N VAL A 365 -13.06 -3.80 0.24
CA VAL A 365 -12.32 -4.64 1.19
C VAL A 365 -10.94 -4.06 1.46
N GLU A 366 -10.20 -3.71 0.42
CA GLU A 366 -8.83 -3.24 0.57
C GLU A 366 -8.81 -1.84 1.19
N PHE A 367 -9.52 -0.88 0.59
CA PHE A 367 -9.53 0.50 1.03
C PHE A 367 -10.24 0.68 2.38
N GLY A 368 -11.41 0.06 2.56
CA GLY A 368 -12.11 0.05 3.84
C GLY A 368 -11.32 -0.71 4.91
N GLY A 369 -10.60 -1.77 4.51
CA GLY A 369 -9.69 -2.50 5.37
C GLY A 369 -8.56 -1.64 5.91
N LEU A 370 -7.97 -0.79 5.05
CA LEU A 370 -6.89 0.14 5.41
C LEU A 370 -7.37 1.26 6.34
N ILE A 371 -8.56 1.82 6.10
CA ILE A 371 -9.04 2.99 6.85
C ILE A 371 -9.79 2.60 8.14
N LEU A 372 -10.67 1.59 8.06
CA LEU A 372 -11.65 1.29 9.10
C LEU A 372 -11.43 -0.09 9.74
N GLY A 373 -10.50 -0.89 9.20
CA GLY A 373 -10.31 -2.28 9.55
C GLY A 373 -11.21 -3.24 8.74
N ARG A 374 -10.64 -4.40 8.38
CA ARG A 374 -11.28 -5.40 7.50
C ARG A 374 -12.61 -5.92 8.08
N LYS A 375 -12.67 -6.21 9.39
CA LYS A 375 -13.91 -6.66 10.07
C LYS A 375 -15.03 -5.62 10.02
N PHE A 376 -14.70 -4.35 10.25
CA PHE A 376 -15.68 -3.26 10.17
C PHE A 376 -16.20 -3.09 8.75
N THR A 377 -15.35 -3.28 7.74
CA THR A 377 -15.76 -3.21 6.32
C THR A 377 -16.85 -4.24 5.99
N PHE A 378 -16.75 -5.48 6.49
CA PHE A 378 -17.82 -6.47 6.35
C PHE A 378 -19.11 -6.03 7.06
N GLN A 379 -19.02 -5.48 8.27
CA GLN A 379 -20.19 -5.02 9.04
C GLN A 379 -20.86 -3.80 8.40
N ALA A 380 -20.08 -2.82 7.94
CA ALA A 380 -20.57 -1.66 7.20
C ALA A 380 -21.28 -2.08 5.91
N ASN A 381 -20.80 -3.14 5.24
CA ASN A 381 -21.49 -3.71 4.09
C ASN A 381 -22.87 -4.28 4.42
N ALA A 382 -22.98 -4.98 5.56
CA ALA A 382 -24.26 -5.53 6.01
C ALA A 382 -25.29 -4.40 6.22
N LEU A 383 -24.88 -3.22 6.67
CA LEU A 383 -25.78 -2.06 6.78
C LEU A 383 -26.35 -1.66 5.41
N ALA A 384 -25.53 -1.65 4.36
CA ALA A 384 -26.02 -1.42 2.99
C ALA A 384 -27.07 -2.49 2.62
N GLY A 385 -26.83 -3.76 2.96
CA GLY A 385 -27.78 -4.87 2.76
C GLY A 385 -29.14 -4.68 3.42
N VAL A 386 -29.17 -4.12 4.64
CA VAL A 386 -30.42 -3.76 5.34
C VAL A 386 -31.16 -2.68 4.56
N THR A 387 -30.46 -1.64 4.13
CA THR A 387 -31.03 -0.56 3.31
C THR A 387 -31.61 -1.10 2.00
N PHE A 388 -30.88 -1.98 1.30
CA PHE A 388 -31.37 -2.63 0.08
C PHE A 388 -32.62 -3.47 0.33
N SER A 389 -32.64 -4.27 1.39
CA SER A 389 -33.80 -5.11 1.74
C SER A 389 -35.04 -4.25 2.02
N ALA A 390 -34.87 -3.12 2.73
CA ALA A 390 -35.94 -2.17 2.99
C ALA A 390 -36.47 -1.52 1.70
N LEU A 391 -35.58 -1.11 0.80
CA LEU A 391 -35.95 -0.54 -0.50
C LEU A 391 -36.68 -1.57 -1.38
N PHE A 392 -36.21 -2.83 -1.40
CA PHE A 392 -36.86 -3.90 -2.15
C PHE A 392 -38.30 -4.14 -1.67
N VAL A 393 -38.52 -4.20 -0.35
CA VAL A 393 -39.87 -4.30 0.25
C VAL A 393 -40.75 -3.12 -0.18
N TYR A 394 -40.22 -1.90 -0.07
CA TYR A 394 -40.94 -0.68 -0.41
C TYR A 394 -41.45 -0.70 -1.87
N TYR A 395 -40.57 -0.93 -2.84
CA TYR A 395 -40.94 -0.90 -4.27
C TYR A 395 -41.70 -2.15 -4.74
N SER A 396 -41.49 -3.31 -4.11
CA SER A 396 -42.28 -4.51 -4.44
C SER A 396 -43.73 -4.39 -3.95
N SER A 397 -43.96 -3.72 -2.81
CA SER A 397 -45.30 -3.46 -2.28
C SER A 397 -46.13 -2.49 -3.14
N GLU A 398 -45.49 -1.50 -3.77
CA GLU A 398 -46.16 -0.47 -4.59
C GLU A 398 -46.74 -1.07 -5.90
N ASN A 399 -46.03 -2.02 -6.52
CA ASN A 399 -46.50 -2.70 -7.73
C ASN A 399 -47.62 -3.73 -7.49
N GLN A 400 -47.69 -4.33 -6.29
CA GLN A 400 -48.81 -5.22 -5.95
C GLN A 400 -50.12 -4.45 -5.75
N ASN A 401 -50.04 -3.20 -5.23
CA ASN A 401 -51.21 -2.34 -5.04
C ASN A 401 -51.85 -1.85 -6.36
N SER A 402 -51.13 -1.85 -7.49
CA SER A 402 -51.73 -1.52 -8.79
C SER A 402 -52.44 -2.71 -9.45
N SER A 403 -52.19 -3.95 -9.00
CA SER A 403 -52.81 -5.18 -9.52
C SER A 403 -53.66 -5.87 -8.43
N LYS A 404 -54.85 -5.33 -8.17
CA LYS A 404 -56.00 -6.02 -7.50
C LYS A 404 -55.65 -6.98 -6.33
N ASP A 405 -55.44 -6.46 -5.12
CA ASP A 405 -56.06 -7.01 -3.89
C ASP A 405 -55.86 -6.02 -2.72
N LYS A 406 -56.94 -5.47 -2.15
CA LYS A 406 -56.93 -4.43 -1.11
C LYS A 406 -56.90 -5.02 0.30
N SER A 407 -55.99 -5.94 0.60
CA SER A 407 -55.83 -6.42 1.97
C SER A 407 -54.40 -6.80 2.32
N ARG A 408 -53.57 -5.81 2.72
CA ARG A 408 -52.61 -5.90 3.85
C ARG A 408 -51.75 -4.63 4.03
N ILE A 409 -51.71 -4.20 5.29
CA ILE A 409 -50.77 -3.33 6.06
C ILE A 409 -50.33 -2.00 5.43
N PRO A 410 -50.74 -0.84 5.99
CA PRO A 410 -50.25 0.48 5.57
C PRO A 410 -48.90 0.82 6.22
N LEU A 411 -47.91 1.25 5.43
CA LEU A 411 -46.71 1.92 5.93
C LEU A 411 -46.90 3.45 5.96
N PRO A 412 -46.24 4.21 6.87
CA PRO A 412 -46.48 5.64 7.05
C PRO A 412 -46.05 6.50 5.85
N ALA A 413 -46.92 7.44 5.47
CA ALA A 413 -46.84 8.25 4.25
C ALA A 413 -45.74 9.35 4.23
N VAL A 414 -44.88 9.43 5.24
CA VAL A 414 -44.01 10.62 5.47
C VAL A 414 -42.68 10.57 4.68
N LEU A 415 -42.28 9.43 4.11
CA LEU A 415 -41.01 9.27 3.37
C LEU A 415 -41.11 9.44 1.83
N LEU A 416 -42.29 9.80 1.29
CA LEU A 416 -42.66 9.57 -0.11
C LEU A 416 -42.25 10.65 -1.15
N GLY A 417 -41.54 11.72 -0.78
CA GLY A 417 -41.39 12.92 -1.64
C GLY A 417 -40.25 12.95 -2.65
N ARG A 418 -39.17 12.16 -2.51
CA ARG A 418 -37.95 12.30 -3.34
C ARG A 418 -37.38 10.94 -3.83
N LYS A 419 -38.23 10.15 -4.48
CA LYS A 419 -37.99 8.74 -4.85
C LYS A 419 -36.78 8.50 -5.79
N LYS A 420 -36.64 9.28 -6.87
CA LYS A 420 -35.51 9.15 -7.83
C LYS A 420 -34.21 9.75 -7.31
N GLN A 421 -34.28 10.84 -6.54
CA GLN A 421 -33.09 11.54 -6.05
C GLN A 421 -32.35 10.72 -4.98
N PHE A 422 -33.06 9.93 -4.16
CA PHE A 422 -32.43 9.07 -3.17
C PHE A 422 -31.65 7.90 -3.80
N ALA A 423 -32.23 7.23 -4.81
CA ALA A 423 -31.54 6.16 -5.54
C ALA A 423 -30.33 6.67 -6.35
N ILE A 424 -30.45 7.87 -6.95
CA ILE A 424 -29.35 8.54 -7.67
C ILE A 424 -28.27 9.01 -6.68
N GLY A 425 -28.65 9.50 -5.50
CA GLY A 425 -27.71 9.93 -4.46
C GLY A 425 -26.80 8.81 -3.96
N ILE A 426 -27.34 7.59 -3.81
CA ILE A 426 -26.52 6.41 -3.47
C ILE A 426 -25.54 6.08 -4.60
N PHE A 427 -25.98 6.10 -5.86
CA PHE A 427 -25.10 5.92 -7.02
C PHE A 427 -23.99 6.98 -7.08
N ALA A 428 -24.31 8.23 -6.72
CA ALA A 428 -23.34 9.32 -6.65
C ALA A 428 -22.32 9.12 -5.53
N VAL A 429 -22.72 8.66 -4.33
CA VAL A 429 -21.79 8.37 -3.22
C VAL A 429 -20.76 7.31 -3.62
N TYR A 430 -21.18 6.25 -4.30
CA TYR A 430 -20.25 5.21 -4.78
C TYR A 430 -19.36 5.69 -5.94
N PHE A 431 -19.85 6.54 -6.84
CA PHE A 431 -19.03 7.13 -7.92
C PHE A 431 -18.05 8.20 -7.41
N SER A 432 -18.43 8.98 -6.41
CA SER A 432 -17.54 9.97 -5.78
C SER A 432 -16.38 9.31 -5.06
N ALA A 433 -16.59 8.14 -4.45
CA ALA A 433 -15.50 7.33 -3.89
C ALA A 433 -14.50 6.88 -4.97
N ILE A 434 -14.97 6.52 -6.17
CA ILE A 434 -14.11 6.17 -7.31
C ILE A 434 -13.36 7.40 -7.86
N TYR A 435 -14.02 8.56 -7.91
CA TYR A 435 -13.43 9.81 -8.40
C TYR A 435 -12.30 10.32 -7.48
N LEU A 436 -12.48 10.25 -6.16
CA LEU A 436 -11.48 10.67 -5.18
C LEU A 436 -10.18 9.85 -5.28
N THR A 437 -10.28 8.55 -5.58
CA THR A 437 -9.11 7.66 -5.72
C THR A 437 -8.31 7.92 -7.00
N LEU A 438 -8.91 8.52 -8.03
CA LEU A 438 -8.28 8.74 -9.34
C LEU A 438 -7.59 10.12 -9.50
N HIS A 439 -7.66 11.01 -8.50
CA HIS A 439 -7.30 12.44 -8.66
C HIS A 439 -6.22 12.99 -7.71
N LEU A 440 -5.37 12.15 -7.11
CA LEU A 440 -4.20 12.64 -6.36
C LEU A 440 -3.01 12.96 -7.31
N PRO A 441 -2.27 14.07 -7.11
CA PRO A 441 -1.39 14.66 -8.11
C PRO A 441 0.01 14.04 -8.12
N MET A 442 0.58 13.79 -9.31
CA MET A 442 2.04 13.59 -9.47
C MET A 442 2.56 14.38 -10.67
N ALA A 443 3.66 15.10 -10.44
CA ALA A 443 4.31 16.05 -11.34
C ALA A 443 5.47 15.40 -12.12
N ASN A 444 5.65 15.84 -13.37
CA ASN A 444 6.64 15.38 -14.35
C ASN A 444 7.88 16.27 -14.41
N HIS A 445 9.01 15.70 -14.85
CA HIS A 445 9.91 16.34 -15.83
C HIS A 445 10.81 15.31 -16.55
N ASP A 446 10.80 15.33 -17.88
CA ASP A 446 11.74 14.66 -18.80
C ASP A 446 12.94 15.57 -19.10
N PHE A 447 14.16 15.00 -19.19
CA PHE A 447 15.22 15.46 -20.09
C PHE A 447 16.05 14.28 -20.62
N ASP A 448 16.10 14.19 -21.94
CA ASP A 448 16.79 13.23 -22.80
C ASP A 448 18.26 13.66 -23.01
N HIS A 449 19.26 12.83 -22.71
CA HIS A 449 20.63 12.94 -23.25
C HIS A 449 21.36 11.58 -23.30
N GLY A 450 22.06 11.35 -24.43
CA GLY A 450 22.73 10.11 -24.83
C GLY A 450 23.99 9.71 -24.04
N PRO A 451 24.70 8.66 -24.50
CA PRO A 451 25.61 7.88 -23.66
C PRO A 451 26.91 8.65 -23.36
N MET A 452 27.23 8.84 -22.08
CA MET A 452 28.59 9.16 -21.63
C MET A 452 29.37 7.88 -21.33
N GLU A 453 30.60 7.83 -21.85
CA GLU A 453 31.54 6.74 -21.68
C GLU A 453 32.00 6.59 -20.22
N ASP A 454 32.06 5.33 -19.78
CA ASP A 454 32.53 4.84 -18.48
C ASP A 454 34.06 4.97 -18.35
N PRO A 455 34.58 5.81 -17.43
CA PRO A 455 35.99 5.79 -17.08
C PRO A 455 36.21 4.69 -16.04
N ARG A 456 36.47 3.47 -16.53
CA ARG A 456 36.95 2.37 -15.68
C ARG A 456 38.21 2.80 -14.93
N VAL A 457 38.06 3.00 -13.63
CA VAL A 457 39.17 3.17 -12.69
C VAL A 457 39.98 1.87 -12.67
N SER A 458 41.27 2.04 -12.95
CA SER A 458 42.33 1.04 -12.88
C SER A 458 42.30 0.24 -11.57
N THR A 459 42.34 -1.09 -11.70
CA THR A 459 42.34 -2.10 -10.65
C THR A 459 43.65 -2.17 -9.86
N SER A 460 44.12 -1.06 -9.30
CA SER A 460 45.29 -1.04 -8.42
C SER A 460 44.93 -0.31 -7.12
N ASP A 461 44.49 -1.11 -6.15
CA ASP A 461 44.26 -0.79 -4.73
C ASP A 461 43.34 0.44 -4.50
N PRO A 462 42.02 0.25 -4.30
CA PRO A 462 41.17 1.37 -3.89
C PRO A 462 41.68 1.83 -2.52
N GLY A 463 42.30 3.01 -2.51
CA GLY A 463 42.96 3.56 -1.34
C GLY A 463 42.05 3.53 -0.11
N ARG A 464 42.66 3.27 1.04
CA ARG A 464 42.08 3.58 2.35
C ARG A 464 41.56 5.03 2.30
N LEU A 465 40.24 5.19 2.28
CA LEU A 465 39.58 6.47 2.02
C LEU A 465 38.53 6.77 3.12
N PHE A 466 39.06 7.37 4.19
CA PHE A 466 38.55 8.39 5.10
C PHE A 466 37.04 8.76 5.04
N VAL A 467 36.20 7.96 5.70
CA VAL A 467 35.50 8.48 6.89
C VAL A 467 36.43 8.11 8.05
N SER A 468 36.76 9.02 8.96
CA SER A 468 37.90 8.88 9.88
C SER A 468 37.86 7.63 10.78
N ASP A 469 38.27 6.48 10.25
CA ASP A 469 38.34 5.21 10.99
C ASP A 469 39.54 5.19 11.96
N ALA A 470 40.55 6.03 11.70
CA ALA A 470 41.63 6.28 12.64
C ALA A 470 41.44 7.63 13.32
N LYS A 471 41.52 7.63 14.65
CA LYS A 471 41.56 8.85 15.47
C LYS A 471 42.55 9.89 14.94
N GLU A 472 43.71 9.45 14.43
CA GLU A 472 44.74 10.32 13.85
C GLU A 472 44.23 11.14 12.65
N ASP A 473 43.32 10.57 11.86
CA ASP A 473 42.73 11.20 10.69
C ASP A 473 41.67 12.24 11.11
N LEU A 474 40.84 11.89 12.10
CA LEU A 474 39.87 12.80 12.69
C LEU A 474 40.55 14.01 13.35
N ASP A 475 41.60 13.77 14.14
CA ASP A 475 42.38 14.83 14.80
C ASP A 475 42.94 15.83 13.76
N THR A 476 43.35 15.32 12.60
CA THR A 476 43.87 16.12 11.48
C THR A 476 42.78 16.95 10.82
N GLU A 477 41.65 16.35 10.46
CA GLU A 477 40.51 17.05 9.86
C GLU A 477 39.91 18.08 10.82
N TRP A 478 39.80 17.74 12.11
CA TRP A 478 39.34 18.64 13.14
C TRP A 478 40.30 19.81 13.36
N ALA A 479 41.62 19.58 13.35
CA ALA A 479 42.62 20.65 13.37
C ALA A 479 42.51 21.57 12.13
N ALA A 480 42.27 21.01 10.94
CA ALA A 480 42.06 21.78 9.73
C ALA A 480 40.79 22.64 9.82
N TYR A 481 39.67 22.06 10.26
CA TYR A 481 38.42 22.77 10.50
C TYR A 481 38.59 23.91 11.51
N ARG A 482 39.23 23.65 12.66
CA ARG A 482 39.54 24.69 13.66
C ARG A 482 40.38 25.82 13.07
N THR A 483 41.39 25.50 12.27
CA THR A 483 42.23 26.52 11.62
C THR A 483 41.41 27.41 10.66
N VAL A 484 40.44 26.86 9.94
CA VAL A 484 39.51 27.63 9.10
C VAL A 484 38.62 28.52 9.97
N ARG A 485 38.02 27.94 11.01
CA ARG A 485 37.17 28.64 11.98
C ARG A 485 37.89 29.80 12.67
N ASP A 486 39.15 29.64 13.04
CA ASP A 486 39.93 30.68 13.72
C ASP A 486 40.28 31.86 12.80
N ARG A 487 40.26 31.66 11.47
CA ARG A 487 40.40 32.75 10.49
C ARG A 487 39.10 33.52 10.25
N CYS A 488 37.96 32.99 10.69
CA CYS A 488 36.65 33.54 10.40
C CYS A 488 36.51 35.00 10.81
N LYS A 489 36.04 35.81 9.85
CA LYS A 489 35.55 37.17 10.09
C LYS A 489 34.05 37.12 10.30
N TRP A 490 33.66 36.84 11.54
CA TRP A 490 32.26 36.66 11.93
C TRP A 490 31.41 37.89 11.63
N LYS A 491 30.30 37.67 10.93
CA LYS A 491 29.20 38.61 10.83
C LYS A 491 28.17 38.25 11.90
N THR A 492 27.90 39.18 12.80
CA THR A 492 26.92 38.98 13.87
C THR A 492 25.62 39.69 13.52
N THR A 493 24.51 38.99 13.68
CA THR A 493 23.15 39.52 13.54
C THR A 493 22.29 39.05 14.70
N LEU A 494 21.42 39.92 15.20
CA LEU A 494 20.48 39.55 16.27
C LEU A 494 19.50 38.51 15.76
N ALA A 495 19.16 37.51 16.56
CA ALA A 495 18.16 36.50 16.18
C ALA A 495 16.74 37.08 16.04
N SER A 496 16.48 38.28 16.58
CA SER A 496 15.26 39.04 16.30
C SER A 496 15.25 39.72 14.92
N GLU A 497 16.41 39.80 14.26
CA GLU A 497 16.61 40.44 12.95
C GLU A 497 16.82 39.42 11.80
N GLN A 498 16.81 38.11 12.09
CA GLN A 498 17.23 36.99 11.22
C GLN A 498 16.50 35.67 11.57
N PRO A 499 16.53 34.62 10.73
CA PRO A 499 15.90 34.44 9.40
C PRO A 499 14.40 34.11 9.45
N GLU A 500 13.73 34.13 8.29
CA GLU A 500 12.37 33.60 8.10
C GLU A 500 12.23 32.22 8.76
N GLY A 501 11.34 32.09 9.74
CA GLY A 501 11.02 30.80 10.37
C GLY A 501 11.94 30.37 11.52
N PHE A 502 12.88 31.20 12.01
CA PHE A 502 13.61 30.87 13.24
C PHE A 502 12.71 30.90 14.48
N CYS A 503 12.80 29.85 15.28
CA CYS A 503 12.11 29.66 16.53
C CYS A 503 13.02 28.94 17.51
N TYR A 504 13.03 29.43 18.74
CA TYR A 504 13.74 28.81 19.85
C TYR A 504 12.80 28.70 21.04
N GLN A 505 12.76 27.51 21.63
CA GLN A 505 11.93 27.21 22.78
C GLN A 505 12.77 26.54 23.86
N LYS A 506 12.54 26.95 25.11
CA LYS A 506 13.15 26.37 26.29
C LYS A 506 12.05 25.92 27.25
N TRP A 507 12.09 24.66 27.68
CA TRP A 507 11.21 24.12 28.72
C TRP A 507 12.04 23.67 29.92
N PRO A 508 11.90 24.33 31.08
CA PRO A 508 12.46 23.82 32.31
C PRO A 508 11.80 22.49 32.69
N THR A 509 12.55 21.57 33.29
CA THR A 509 12.10 20.22 33.69
C THR A 509 10.76 20.17 34.42
N LYS A 510 10.47 21.17 35.25
CA LYS A 510 9.23 21.25 36.06
C LYS A 510 7.97 21.45 35.21
N GLU A 511 8.12 21.88 33.95
CA GLU A 511 7.02 22.18 33.02
C GLU A 511 6.79 21.05 32.01
N ILE A 512 7.83 20.27 31.66
CA ILE A 512 7.76 19.15 30.71
C ILE A 512 6.74 18.08 31.15
N HIS A 513 6.61 17.82 32.45
CA HIS A 513 5.65 16.83 32.97
C HIS A 513 4.19 17.28 33.04
N LYS A 514 3.88 18.54 32.68
CA LYS A 514 2.51 19.09 32.78
C LYS A 514 1.80 19.27 31.44
N GLU A 515 2.52 19.24 30.33
CA GLU A 515 1.95 19.40 28.99
C GLU A 515 1.98 18.08 28.22
N ASP A 516 0.98 17.92 27.35
CA ASP A 516 0.75 16.75 26.50
C ASP A 516 1.98 16.49 25.60
N PRO A 517 2.62 15.31 25.63
CA PRO A 517 3.74 14.99 24.76
C PRO A 517 3.41 15.05 23.26
N ASP A 518 2.13 15.04 22.88
CA ASP A 518 1.69 15.21 21.48
C ASP A 518 1.83 16.66 20.95
N ARG A 519 2.38 17.60 21.73
CA ARG A 519 2.57 19.01 21.35
C ARG A 519 3.95 19.38 20.78
N PHE A 520 4.82 18.43 20.46
CA PHE A 520 6.02 18.73 19.67
C PHE A 520 5.63 19.06 18.21
N GLU A 521 4.93 20.18 18.02
CA GLU A 521 4.62 20.68 16.68
C GLU A 521 5.93 21.12 16.01
N TYR A 522 6.37 20.34 15.03
CA TYR A 522 7.47 20.66 14.10
C TYR A 522 7.15 21.84 13.17
N LYS A 523 6.43 22.86 13.66
CA LYS A 523 6.08 24.06 12.91
C LYS A 523 6.09 25.27 13.83
N CYS A 524 6.80 26.30 13.38
CA CYS A 524 6.75 27.64 13.97
C CYS A 524 5.41 28.30 13.61
N ASP A 525 4.30 27.93 14.26
CA ASP A 525 3.02 28.61 14.05
C ASP A 525 3.08 30.06 14.57
N GLU A 526 2.42 31.00 13.88
CA GLU A 526 2.33 32.41 14.26
C GLU A 526 1.80 32.61 15.69
N GLU A 527 0.92 31.71 16.15
CA GLU A 527 0.40 31.67 17.52
C GLU A 527 1.47 31.32 18.56
N VAL A 528 2.43 30.46 18.20
CA VAL A 528 3.56 30.05 19.06
C VAL A 528 4.62 31.14 19.10
N ILE A 529 4.93 31.75 17.95
CA ILE A 529 5.85 32.88 17.80
C ILE A 529 5.39 34.06 18.68
N LYS A 530 4.11 34.45 18.60
CA LYS A 530 3.54 35.56 19.41
C LYS A 530 3.56 35.31 20.92
N LYS A 531 3.55 34.05 21.38
CA LYS A 531 3.54 33.70 22.81
C LYS A 531 4.95 33.68 23.43
N ARG A 532 6.04 33.62 22.64
CA ARG A 532 7.38 33.26 23.16
C ARG A 532 8.55 34.14 22.70
N GLU A 533 8.30 35.36 22.18
CA GLU A 533 9.34 36.37 21.82
C GLU A 533 10.36 36.68 22.93
N LYS A 534 10.02 36.47 24.21
CA LYS A 534 10.88 36.79 25.37
C LYS A 534 12.19 35.98 25.45
N PHE A 535 12.30 34.85 24.74
CA PHE A 535 13.49 33.98 24.83
C PHE A 535 14.55 34.27 23.76
N LEU A 536 14.27 35.19 22.83
CA LEU A 536 15.18 35.55 21.75
C LEU A 536 16.13 36.69 22.11
N ASP A 537 15.84 37.41 23.20
CA ASP A 537 16.65 38.53 23.68
C ASP A 537 18.09 38.08 24.00
N GLY A 538 19.06 38.59 23.25
CA GLY A 538 20.48 38.30 23.44
C GLY A 538 21.03 37.10 22.64
N ILE A 539 20.18 36.35 21.93
CA ILE A 539 20.62 35.31 21.00
C ILE A 539 21.07 35.96 19.69
N ASN A 540 22.23 35.56 19.20
CA ASN A 540 22.79 36.05 17.94
C ASN A 540 23.09 34.90 17.00
N PHE A 541 22.95 35.18 15.70
CA PHE A 541 23.58 34.42 14.64
C PHE A 541 24.97 34.99 14.38
N LYS A 542 25.98 34.13 14.35
CA LYS A 542 27.33 34.44 13.89
C LYS A 542 27.60 33.62 12.64
N ASP A 543 27.68 34.29 11.50
CA ASP A 543 27.93 33.67 10.21
C ASP A 543 29.38 33.89 9.77
N CYS A 544 29.98 32.86 9.20
CA CYS A 544 31.30 32.92 8.58
C CYS A 544 31.30 32.15 7.26
N GLU A 545 32.05 32.66 6.30
CA GLU A 545 32.46 31.96 5.09
C GLU A 545 33.98 32.10 4.96
N GLU A 546 34.71 31.00 4.91
CA GLU A 546 36.18 31.00 4.82
C GLU A 546 36.69 29.82 3.99
N SER A 547 37.71 30.06 3.17
CA SER A 547 38.28 29.03 2.31
C SER A 547 39.14 28.05 3.11
N VAL A 548 39.09 26.77 2.73
CA VAL A 548 40.02 25.75 3.24
C VAL A 548 41.45 26.16 2.93
N ASN A 549 41.70 26.72 1.74
CA ASN A 549 42.99 27.27 1.32
C ASN A 549 42.84 28.69 0.75
N PRO A 550 43.18 29.75 1.53
CA PRO A 550 43.05 31.14 1.10
C PRO A 550 43.84 31.51 -0.16
N ASP A 551 44.91 30.76 -0.48
CA ASP A 551 45.75 31.01 -1.65
C ASP A 551 45.21 30.36 -2.93
N ASP A 552 44.20 29.48 -2.82
CA ASP A 552 43.57 28.79 -3.95
C ASP A 552 42.09 29.21 -4.08
N PRO A 553 41.74 30.01 -5.11
CA PRO A 553 40.36 30.44 -5.33
C PRO A 553 39.43 29.31 -5.77
N THR A 554 39.96 28.11 -6.05
CA THR A 554 39.19 26.91 -6.42
C THR A 554 39.02 25.92 -5.29
N ALA A 555 39.61 26.20 -4.12
CA ALA A 555 39.47 25.39 -2.93
C ALA A 555 38.03 25.41 -2.38
N ASP A 556 37.68 24.34 -1.68
CA ASP A 556 36.42 24.24 -0.95
C ASP A 556 36.32 25.34 0.11
N VAL A 557 35.08 25.72 0.43
CA VAL A 557 34.78 26.81 1.36
C VAL A 557 33.94 26.26 2.50
N TRP A 558 34.28 26.60 3.74
CA TRP A 558 33.41 26.34 4.88
C TRP A 558 32.46 27.50 5.09
N ARG A 559 31.17 27.22 5.16
CA ARG A 559 30.16 28.13 5.70
C ARG A 559 29.78 27.66 7.08
N ILE A 560 30.01 28.50 8.08
CA ILE A 560 29.83 28.17 9.50
C ILE A 560 28.81 29.14 10.08
N GLN A 561 27.78 28.61 10.72
CA GLN A 561 26.77 29.40 11.40
C GLN A 561 26.64 28.95 12.86
N ARG A 562 26.81 29.89 13.78
CA ARG A 562 26.69 29.66 15.22
C ARG A 562 25.55 30.47 15.79
N ILE A 563 24.68 29.81 16.54
CA ILE A 563 23.49 30.41 17.17
C ILE A 563 23.70 30.38 18.68
N GLY A 564 23.58 31.54 19.33
CA GLY A 564 23.68 31.63 20.79
C GLY A 564 24.16 33.00 21.29
N PRO A 565 24.51 33.11 22.58
CA PRO A 565 24.54 32.02 23.55
C PRO A 565 23.13 31.58 23.99
N MET A 566 22.89 30.28 24.05
CA MET A 566 21.82 29.69 24.84
C MET A 566 22.33 29.41 26.26
N THR A 567 21.42 29.33 27.23
CA THR A 567 21.78 29.04 28.63
C THR A 567 20.89 27.97 29.24
N SER A 568 21.51 27.05 29.97
CA SER A 568 20.84 25.94 30.67
C SER A 568 21.36 25.78 32.09
N VAL A 569 20.53 25.23 32.98
CA VAL A 569 20.84 25.06 34.43
C VAL A 569 20.74 23.59 34.87
N GLY A 570 20.86 22.66 33.92
CA GLY A 570 20.68 21.23 34.16
C GLY A 570 19.22 20.84 34.43
N GLY A 571 19.05 19.67 35.01
CA GLY A 571 17.76 19.09 35.34
C GLY A 571 17.06 18.40 34.18
N TYR A 572 17.68 18.23 33.01
CA TYR A 572 17.00 17.88 31.75
C TYR A 572 16.25 19.07 31.12
N ASP A 573 16.77 20.29 31.30
CA ASP A 573 16.33 21.50 30.58
C ASP A 573 16.25 21.17 29.07
N TRP A 574 15.04 21.24 28.49
CA TRP A 574 14.79 20.93 27.08
C TRP A 574 14.85 22.18 26.23
N HIS A 575 15.53 22.10 25.10
CA HIS A 575 15.74 23.18 24.17
C HIS A 575 15.39 22.70 22.76
N SER A 576 14.48 23.40 22.08
CA SER A 576 14.16 23.14 20.68
C SER A 576 14.53 24.35 19.84
N ILE A 577 15.21 24.11 18.72
CA ILE A 577 15.63 25.12 17.74
C ILE A 577 15.09 24.69 16.38
N PHE A 578 14.41 25.60 15.70
CA PHE A 578 13.93 25.38 14.34
C PHE A 578 14.24 26.60 13.49
N TYR A 579 14.78 26.43 12.29
CA TYR A 579 14.90 27.53 11.32
C TYR A 579 15.17 27.08 9.90
N ASN A 580 14.93 28.01 8.98
CA ASN A 580 15.16 27.83 7.56
C ASN A 580 16.56 28.33 7.17
N ASP A 581 17.12 27.72 6.13
CA ASP A 581 18.38 28.11 5.52
C ASP A 581 19.62 28.00 6.44
N PRO A 582 19.89 26.81 7.03
CA PRO A 582 21.09 26.58 7.82
C PRO A 582 22.35 26.89 7.02
N ALA A 583 23.30 27.58 7.66
CA ALA A 583 24.53 28.09 7.05
C ALA A 583 24.34 29.01 5.82
N ASN A 584 23.18 29.68 5.73
CA ASN A 584 22.82 30.65 4.67
C ASN A 584 22.93 30.10 3.24
N MET A 585 22.66 28.81 3.06
CA MET A 585 22.87 28.07 1.81
C MET A 585 22.03 28.54 0.62
N LYS A 586 20.95 29.33 0.81
CA LYS A 586 20.15 29.92 -0.29
C LYS A 586 21.01 30.77 -1.23
N GLU A 587 21.93 31.57 -0.69
CA GLU A 587 22.77 32.46 -1.49
C GLU A 587 23.68 31.68 -2.47
N PRO A 588 24.54 30.74 -2.04
CA PRO A 588 25.40 30.00 -2.96
C PRO A 588 24.56 29.15 -3.93
N LEU A 589 23.40 28.65 -3.49
CA LEU A 589 22.50 27.86 -4.34
C LEU A 589 21.91 28.67 -5.50
N SER A 590 21.60 29.95 -5.25
CA SER A 590 21.16 30.88 -6.29
C SER A 590 22.23 31.15 -7.35
N LYS A 591 23.51 31.06 -6.96
CA LYS A 591 24.67 31.25 -7.86
C LYS A 591 25.02 29.98 -8.61
N ASN A 592 24.87 28.81 -7.98
CA ASN A 592 25.09 27.51 -8.58
C ASN A 592 24.01 26.52 -8.11
N PRO A 593 23.07 26.10 -8.97
CA PRO A 593 22.01 25.17 -8.60
C PRO A 593 22.51 23.72 -8.37
N LYS A 594 23.79 23.44 -8.63
CA LYS A 594 24.45 22.14 -8.41
C LYS A 594 25.61 22.32 -7.43
N LEU A 595 25.27 22.56 -6.15
CA LEU A 595 26.24 22.57 -5.07
C LEU A 595 26.44 21.17 -4.51
N PHE A 596 27.64 20.92 -4.02
CA PHE A 596 27.97 19.69 -3.33
C PHE A 596 28.53 20.01 -1.95
N ILE A 597 28.01 19.35 -0.93
CA ILE A 597 28.54 19.37 0.42
C ILE A 597 29.58 18.26 0.50
N THR A 598 30.84 18.63 0.72
CA THR A 598 32.01 17.73 0.81
C THR A 598 32.44 17.48 2.26
N GLY A 599 31.74 18.08 3.22
CA GLY A 599 31.88 17.84 4.65
C GLY A 599 30.88 18.67 5.45
N ASP A 600 30.57 18.25 6.66
CA ASP A 600 29.62 18.91 7.54
C ASP A 600 29.99 18.75 9.02
N PHE A 601 29.56 19.70 9.84
CA PHE A 601 29.69 19.65 11.29
C PHE A 601 28.44 20.27 11.92
N ILE A 602 27.73 19.48 12.72
CA ILE A 602 26.52 19.90 13.41
C ILE A 602 26.64 19.46 14.86
N ALA A 603 26.81 20.42 15.78
CA ALA A 603 27.08 20.13 17.18
C ALA A 603 26.66 21.28 18.09
N VAL A 604 26.67 20.99 19.40
CA VAL A 604 26.63 22.02 20.44
C VAL A 604 28.06 22.34 20.84
N THR A 605 28.41 23.62 20.96
CA THR A 605 29.77 24.07 21.25
C THR A 605 29.81 25.02 22.45
N ASP A 606 31.00 25.19 23.03
CA ASP A 606 31.29 26.28 23.95
C ASP A 606 31.47 27.62 23.21
N GLU A 607 31.86 28.69 23.91
CA GLU A 607 32.10 29.99 23.30
C GLU A 607 33.25 29.97 22.26
N GLY A 608 34.31 29.20 22.52
CA GLY A 608 35.45 29.01 21.62
C GLY A 608 35.10 28.21 20.35
N GLY A 609 33.95 27.53 20.34
CA GLY A 609 33.53 26.66 19.24
C GLY A 609 33.99 25.21 19.43
N GLU A 610 34.57 24.86 20.58
CA GLU A 610 34.90 23.47 20.86
C GLU A 610 33.61 22.70 21.18
N PRO A 611 33.41 21.50 20.61
CA PRO A 611 32.18 20.74 20.78
C PRO A 611 32.03 20.32 22.24
N LEU A 612 30.85 20.57 22.80
CA LEU A 612 30.47 20.11 24.12
C LEU A 612 30.04 18.64 24.01
N PRO A 613 30.74 17.71 24.69
CA PRO A 613 30.37 16.31 24.64
C PRO A 613 29.07 16.06 25.41
N TYR A 614 28.56 14.84 25.26
CA TYR A 614 27.60 14.28 26.19
C TYR A 614 28.35 13.56 27.33
N PRO A 615 28.09 13.87 28.61
CA PRO A 615 27.48 15.11 29.14
C PRO A 615 28.41 16.33 28.96
N PRO A 616 27.92 17.60 28.97
CA PRO A 616 26.67 18.05 29.60
C PRO A 616 25.43 18.18 28.71
N ILE A 617 25.56 18.33 27.40
CA ILE A 617 24.42 18.52 26.48
C ILE A 617 24.20 17.25 25.66
N HIS A 618 22.95 16.79 25.59
CA HIS A 618 22.49 15.67 24.79
C HIS A 618 21.85 16.19 23.50
N LEU A 619 22.35 15.74 22.34
CA LEU A 619 21.72 15.99 21.04
C LEU A 619 20.54 15.02 20.85
N HIS A 620 19.32 15.36 21.23
CA HIS A 620 18.20 14.40 21.19
C HIS A 620 17.75 14.11 19.75
N HIS A 621 17.31 15.14 19.01
CA HIS A 621 16.91 15.04 17.61
C HIS A 621 17.40 16.24 16.83
N VAL A 622 18.45 16.07 16.02
CA VAL A 622 18.86 17.10 15.07
C VAL A 622 18.67 16.56 13.67
N HIS A 623 17.75 17.16 12.91
CA HIS A 623 17.38 16.70 11.58
C HIS A 623 17.27 17.87 10.61
N MET A 624 17.71 17.62 9.37
CA MET A 624 17.49 18.54 8.26
C MET A 624 16.40 18.02 7.31
N TYR A 625 15.42 18.89 7.06
CA TYR A 625 14.23 18.62 6.26
C TYR A 625 14.20 19.51 5.02
N ASN A 626 13.54 19.05 3.96
CA ASN A 626 13.21 19.91 2.83
C ASN A 626 11.70 20.18 2.81
N ASP A 627 11.27 21.33 2.30
CA ASP A 627 9.89 21.86 2.34
C ASP A 627 8.79 20.88 1.86
N ASP A 628 9.12 19.88 1.03
CA ASP A 628 8.16 18.94 0.44
C ASP A 628 7.96 17.63 1.24
N ILE A 629 8.91 17.25 2.12
CA ILE A 629 8.96 15.90 2.73
C ILE A 629 9.49 16.02 4.17
N GLN A 630 8.66 15.69 5.17
CA GLN A 630 9.03 15.62 6.60
C GLN A 630 9.95 14.43 6.96
N VAL A 631 10.64 13.84 5.98
CA VAL A 631 11.60 12.75 6.21
C VAL A 631 13.01 13.33 6.17
N PRO A 632 13.86 13.13 7.20
CA PRO A 632 15.22 13.63 7.22
C PRO A 632 16.01 13.08 6.02
N GLN A 633 16.46 13.94 5.10
CA GLN A 633 16.95 13.46 3.80
C GLN A 633 18.45 13.15 3.78
N HIS A 634 19.29 13.88 4.54
CA HIS A 634 20.76 13.75 4.42
C HIS A 634 21.55 13.96 5.71
N PHE A 635 21.14 14.88 6.59
CA PHE A 635 21.89 15.23 7.79
C PHE A 635 21.04 15.00 9.03
N GLU A 636 21.50 14.08 9.87
CA GLU A 636 20.93 13.86 11.19
C GLU A 636 22.03 13.68 12.23
N ARG A 637 21.77 14.16 13.45
CA ARG A 637 22.61 13.95 14.63
C ARG A 637 21.72 13.64 15.83
N HIS A 638 22.10 12.60 16.55
CA HIS A 638 21.43 12.09 17.74
C HIS A 638 22.44 11.87 18.86
N GLY A 639 21.97 11.50 20.05
CA GLY A 639 22.82 11.35 21.23
C GLY A 639 23.83 10.22 21.08
N ASP A 640 23.46 9.23 20.27
CA ASP A 640 24.28 8.12 19.81
C ASP A 640 25.22 8.47 18.67
N SER A 641 25.12 9.65 18.04
CA SER A 641 26.03 10.06 16.96
C SER A 641 27.43 10.48 17.45
N ALA A 642 27.61 10.74 18.74
CA ALA A 642 28.89 11.11 19.31
C ALA A 642 29.74 9.88 19.67
N CYS A 643 31.04 9.94 19.37
CA CYS A 643 31.96 8.83 19.58
C CYS A 643 32.41 8.74 21.04
N LEU A 644 33.04 7.61 21.37
CA LEU A 644 33.67 7.41 22.67
C LEU A 644 34.83 8.40 22.87
N ASN A 645 35.18 8.68 24.13
CA ASN A 645 36.25 9.65 24.45
C ASN A 645 37.61 9.26 23.84
N ASN A 646 37.89 7.96 23.73
CA ASN A 646 39.10 7.45 23.10
C ASN A 646 39.05 7.56 21.55
N GLU A 647 37.89 7.77 20.94
CA GLU A 647 37.63 7.81 19.49
C GLU A 647 37.33 9.23 18.96
N GLY A 648 37.60 10.28 19.75
CA GLY A 648 37.40 11.68 19.34
C GLY A 648 36.18 12.37 19.96
N ALA A 649 35.43 11.70 20.84
CA ALA A 649 34.29 12.29 21.56
C ALA A 649 33.30 13.00 20.61
N ALA A 650 32.99 14.27 20.86
CA ALA A 650 32.10 15.07 20.03
C ALA A 650 32.79 15.69 18.79
N GLU A 651 34.12 15.59 18.66
CA GLU A 651 34.84 16.02 17.46
C GLU A 651 34.48 15.12 16.27
N CYS A 652 34.09 13.86 16.50
CA CYS A 652 33.67 12.94 15.44
C CYS A 652 32.31 13.27 14.80
N LEU A 653 31.59 14.27 15.34
CA LEU A 653 30.43 14.85 14.67
C LEU A 653 30.82 15.63 13.40
N LEU A 654 32.12 15.92 13.23
CA LEU A 654 32.67 16.40 11.97
C LEU A 654 32.75 15.22 10.99
N GLN A 655 31.97 15.32 9.91
CA GLN A 655 32.01 14.38 8.81
C GLN A 655 32.65 15.03 7.59
N VAL A 656 33.65 14.36 7.02
CA VAL A 656 34.35 14.79 5.83
C VAL A 656 34.22 13.69 4.79
N TYR A 657 33.73 14.02 3.60
CA TYR A 657 33.54 13.05 2.53
C TYR A 657 34.82 12.86 1.70
N PRO A 658 35.01 11.68 1.07
CA PRO A 658 36.18 11.41 0.23
C PRO A 658 36.38 12.46 -0.86
N GLU A 659 37.64 12.74 -1.19
CA GLU A 659 37.98 13.71 -2.24
C GLU A 659 37.31 13.35 -3.58
N GLY A 660 36.67 14.33 -4.21
CA GLY A 660 35.93 14.12 -5.45
C GLY A 660 34.51 13.58 -5.25
N TYR A 661 34.03 13.49 -4.01
CA TYR A 661 32.67 13.08 -3.67
C TYR A 661 31.95 14.10 -2.78
N GLY A 662 30.63 14.19 -2.88
CA GLY A 662 29.84 15.05 -2.00
C GLY A 662 28.34 14.85 -2.14
N ILE A 663 27.59 15.28 -1.12
CA ILE A 663 26.12 15.24 -1.13
C ILE A 663 25.63 16.39 -2.02
N GLN A 664 24.87 16.06 -3.06
CA GLN A 664 24.30 17.08 -3.93
C GLN A 664 23.20 17.86 -3.19
N PHE A 665 23.37 19.16 -3.09
CA PHE A 665 22.46 20.09 -2.46
C PHE A 665 21.81 20.95 -3.55
N SER A 666 20.50 20.77 -3.77
CA SER A 666 19.78 21.40 -4.88
C SER A 666 18.63 22.32 -4.46
N ARG A 667 18.29 22.35 -3.17
CA ARG A 667 17.19 23.14 -2.60
C ARG A 667 17.50 23.54 -1.15
N PRO A 668 16.95 24.65 -0.64
CA PRO A 668 17.15 25.05 0.75
C PRO A 668 16.57 23.99 1.70
N TYR A 669 17.27 23.76 2.82
CA TYR A 669 16.75 22.91 3.90
C TYR A 669 16.25 23.77 5.06
N GLN A 670 15.46 23.14 5.91
CA GLN A 670 15.14 23.56 7.25
C GLN A 670 15.86 22.64 8.22
N ILE A 671 16.18 23.12 9.42
CA ILE A 671 16.75 22.30 10.48
C ILE A 671 15.87 22.38 11.72
N GLY A 672 15.61 21.22 12.32
CA GLY A 672 15.03 21.06 13.64
C GLY A 672 16.02 20.41 14.58
N ALA A 673 16.17 20.94 15.79
CA ALA A 673 17.12 20.45 16.80
C ALA A 673 16.50 20.45 18.19
N ASP A 674 16.32 19.26 18.77
CA ASP A 674 15.97 19.04 20.17
C ASP A 674 17.20 18.64 20.97
N LEU A 675 17.42 19.35 22.07
CA LEU A 675 18.63 19.30 22.88
C LEU A 675 18.26 19.27 24.37
N ASN A 676 19.02 18.55 25.20
CA ASN A 676 18.79 18.49 26.64
C ASN A 676 20.06 18.75 27.44
N ASP A 677 19.97 19.59 28.47
CA ASP A 677 21.02 19.70 29.48
C ASP A 677 20.81 18.66 30.57
N VAL A 678 21.61 17.60 30.52
CA VAL A 678 21.46 16.44 31.40
C VAL A 678 22.18 16.60 32.74
N ARG A 679 22.79 17.76 33.02
CA ARG A 679 23.41 18.00 34.34
C ARG A 679 22.37 17.94 35.46
N ALA A 680 22.82 17.92 36.71
CA ALA A 680 21.91 17.97 37.86
C ALA A 680 21.04 19.24 37.82
N ALA A 681 19.82 19.16 38.33
CA ALA A 681 18.96 20.34 38.47
C ALA A 681 19.65 21.43 39.30
N ASP A 682 19.44 22.69 38.93
CA ASP A 682 20.04 23.87 39.58
C ASP A 682 21.59 23.91 39.50
N SER A 683 22.17 23.29 38.46
CA SER A 683 23.61 23.41 38.14
C SER A 683 23.98 24.84 37.76
N GLU A 684 25.29 25.17 37.81
CA GLU A 684 25.79 26.45 37.33
C GLU A 684 25.34 26.72 35.88
N VAL A 685 25.00 27.97 35.58
CA VAL A 685 24.53 28.37 34.24
C VAL A 685 25.59 28.01 33.21
N LEU A 686 25.23 27.17 32.23
CA LEU A 686 26.11 26.81 31.13
C LEU A 686 25.72 27.61 29.88
N PRO A 687 26.57 28.54 29.42
CA PRO A 687 26.43 29.10 28.09
C PRO A 687 26.89 28.10 27.03
N TRP A 688 26.10 27.93 25.98
CA TRP A 688 26.46 27.07 24.85
C TRP A 688 25.90 27.64 23.54
N TYR A 689 26.40 27.14 22.42
CA TYR A 689 26.02 27.57 21.08
C TYR A 689 25.64 26.36 20.23
N PHE A 690 24.67 26.51 19.35
CA PHE A 690 24.35 25.51 18.33
C PHE A 690 25.07 25.88 17.03
N GLU A 691 25.92 25.00 16.53
CA GLU A 691 26.75 25.23 15.35
C GLU A 691 26.32 24.31 14.20
N VAL A 692 26.14 24.90 13.02
CA VAL A 692 25.88 24.20 11.76
C VAL A 692 26.88 24.69 10.72
N SER A 693 27.64 23.76 10.17
CA SER A 693 28.72 24.06 9.24
C SER A 693 28.70 23.13 8.04
N PHE A 694 28.87 23.69 6.84
CA PHE A 694 29.01 22.93 5.61
C PHE A 694 30.27 23.33 4.84
N ARG A 695 31.04 22.33 4.41
CA ARG A 695 32.10 22.47 3.43
C ARG A 695 31.49 22.32 2.05
N ILE A 696 31.51 23.38 1.27
CA ILE A 696 30.91 23.43 -0.06
C ILE A 696 31.98 23.39 -1.14
N ASN A 697 31.69 22.62 -2.19
CA ASN A 697 32.48 22.58 -3.42
C ASN A 697 31.63 23.06 -4.59
N HIS A 698 32.18 24.01 -5.36
CA HIS A 698 31.51 24.60 -6.52
C HIS A 698 31.76 23.82 -7.81
N ARG A 699 32.71 22.89 -7.83
CA ARG A 699 33.00 22.01 -8.96
C ARG A 699 32.10 20.78 -8.89
N PRO A 700 31.70 20.22 -10.06
CA PRO A 700 31.01 18.95 -10.08
C PRO A 700 31.90 17.86 -9.46
N VAL A 701 31.43 17.30 -8.36
CA VAL A 701 31.99 16.09 -7.74
C VAL A 701 31.01 14.94 -7.95
N THR A 702 31.45 13.73 -7.66
CA THR A 702 30.61 12.55 -7.78
C THR A 702 29.60 12.52 -6.62
N PRO A 703 28.28 12.50 -6.92
CA PRO A 703 27.25 12.54 -5.88
C PRO A 703 27.26 11.28 -5.01
N ILE A 704 27.06 11.50 -3.70
CA ILE A 704 26.80 10.45 -2.71
C ILE A 704 25.29 10.36 -2.46
N SER A 705 24.77 9.15 -2.33
CA SER A 705 23.39 8.88 -1.96
C SER A 705 23.31 8.32 -0.55
N ARG A 706 22.21 8.62 0.14
CA ARG A 706 21.87 8.03 1.44
C ARG A 706 20.81 6.96 1.25
N ASN A 707 21.01 5.79 1.84
CA ASN A 707 20.02 4.72 1.92
C ASN A 707 19.66 4.47 3.39
N SER A 708 18.37 4.53 3.71
CA SER A 708 17.88 4.26 5.07
C SER A 708 17.04 2.99 5.08
N PHE A 709 17.46 2.04 5.91
CA PHE A 709 16.77 0.80 6.23
C PHE A 709 16.05 0.97 7.55
N ALA A 710 14.74 1.16 7.45
CA ALA A 710 13.91 1.43 8.58
C ALA A 710 12.99 0.25 8.83
N MET A 711 12.82 -0.17 10.09
CA MET A 711 11.89 -1.24 10.39
C MET A 711 10.52 -0.83 9.84
N PRO A 712 9.80 -1.74 9.15
CA PRO A 712 8.39 -1.53 8.99
C PRO A 712 7.85 -1.34 10.42
N GLY A 713 7.29 -0.17 10.69
CA GLY A 713 6.66 0.20 11.96
C GLY A 713 5.16 -0.11 11.89
N ASP A 714 4.49 -0.13 13.04
CA ASP A 714 3.03 0.00 13.04
C ASP A 714 2.67 1.17 12.11
N PRO A 715 1.74 1.05 11.14
CA PRO A 715 1.31 2.18 10.32
C PRO A 715 0.87 3.43 11.11
N TRP A 716 0.66 3.32 12.43
CA TRP A 716 0.41 4.43 13.35
C TRP A 716 1.64 4.99 14.07
N SER A 717 2.78 4.30 14.01
CA SER A 717 4.07 4.80 14.49
C SER A 717 4.67 5.69 13.41
N GLU A 718 4.71 7.00 13.64
CA GLU A 718 5.36 7.97 12.74
C GLU A 718 6.88 7.72 12.60
N VAL A 719 7.44 6.81 13.41
CA VAL A 719 8.86 6.52 13.48
C VAL A 719 9.12 5.05 13.13
N THR A 720 9.82 4.82 12.04
CA THR A 720 10.08 3.52 11.40
C THR A 720 11.17 2.72 12.12
N THR A 721 10.88 2.17 13.30
CA THR A 721 11.94 1.85 14.27
C THR A 721 11.88 0.50 15.01
N TYR A 722 13.01 -0.03 15.51
CA TYR A 722 13.06 -1.27 16.32
C TYR A 722 12.51 -1.05 17.74
N GLU A 723 11.40 -1.71 18.10
CA GLU A 723 10.89 -1.75 19.47
C GLU A 723 11.43 -2.95 20.25
N LEU A 724 12.47 -2.73 21.05
CA LEU A 724 13.03 -3.74 21.95
C LEU A 724 12.27 -3.77 23.29
N GLY A 725 11.88 -4.97 23.75
CA GLY A 725 11.13 -5.18 25.00
C GLY A 725 11.88 -4.75 26.26
N GLU A 726 11.24 -4.81 27.44
CA GLU A 726 11.93 -4.54 28.73
C GLU A 726 12.78 -5.72 29.20
N GLU A 727 12.37 -6.92 28.82
CA GLU A 727 13.05 -8.17 29.15
C GLU A 727 14.10 -8.49 28.10
N ASN A 728 14.92 -9.49 28.43
CA ASN A 728 15.90 -10.03 27.51
C ASN A 728 15.20 -10.50 26.22
N SER A 729 15.53 -9.86 25.11
CA SER A 729 14.82 -9.99 23.84
C SER A 729 15.73 -9.75 22.64
N PHE A 730 15.27 -10.18 21.48
CA PHE A 730 15.88 -9.84 20.20
C PHE A 730 14.82 -9.70 19.12
N LEU A 731 15.13 -8.96 18.06
CA LEU A 731 14.24 -8.79 16.91
C LEU A 731 15.04 -8.58 15.64
N TRP A 732 14.45 -8.86 14.47
CA TRP A 732 15.14 -8.68 13.19
C TRP A 732 14.25 -8.17 12.07
N ALA A 733 14.89 -7.63 11.03
CA ALA A 733 14.28 -7.44 9.71
C ALA A 733 15.28 -7.70 8.59
N THR A 734 14.74 -8.09 7.45
CA THR A 734 15.47 -8.33 6.20
C THR A 734 15.04 -7.31 5.17
N PHE A 735 16.01 -6.53 4.69
CA PHE A 735 15.82 -5.50 3.69
C PHE A 735 16.34 -5.96 2.35
N LYS A 736 15.75 -5.44 1.27
CA LYS A 736 16.26 -5.64 -0.08
C LYS A 736 16.98 -4.38 -0.54
N ASN A 737 18.24 -4.50 -0.92
CA ASN A 737 19.03 -3.39 -1.39
C ASN A 737 18.43 -2.83 -2.71
N PRO A 738 18.01 -1.56 -2.77
CA PRO A 738 17.26 -1.02 -3.92
C PRO A 738 18.13 -0.71 -5.16
N PHE A 739 19.45 -0.55 -4.99
CA PHE A 739 20.36 -0.12 -6.04
C PHE A 739 21.76 -0.72 -5.91
N ASP A 740 22.51 -0.77 -7.01
CA ASP A 740 23.93 -1.09 -6.99
C ASP A 740 24.66 0.08 -6.33
N GLN A 741 25.29 -0.15 -5.18
CA GLN A 741 26.02 0.87 -4.44
C GLN A 741 27.34 0.37 -3.89
N TYR A 742 28.29 1.28 -3.72
CA TYR A 742 29.43 1.07 -2.83
C TYR A 742 29.13 1.75 -1.49
N ILE A 743 29.08 1.01 -0.39
CA ILE A 743 28.83 1.58 0.94
C ILE A 743 30.15 2.12 1.52
N TRP A 744 30.16 3.42 1.84
CA TRP A 744 31.27 4.09 2.53
C TRP A 744 30.99 4.35 3.99
N PHE A 745 29.75 4.61 4.33
CA PHE A 745 29.35 4.87 5.70
C PHE A 745 28.11 4.07 6.05
N TYR A 746 28.03 3.60 7.27
CA TYR A 746 26.78 3.15 7.85
C TYR A 746 26.67 3.72 9.26
N GLY A 747 25.45 4.06 9.66
CA GLY A 747 25.11 4.52 10.98
C GLY A 747 23.88 3.78 11.48
N VAL A 748 23.84 3.54 12.78
CA VAL A 748 22.60 3.20 13.46
C VAL A 748 22.11 4.47 14.13
N HIS A 749 20.81 4.71 14.03
CA HIS A 749 20.05 5.73 14.72
C HIS A 749 19.33 5.00 15.86
N VAL A 750 19.63 5.26 17.13
CA VAL A 750 18.93 4.66 18.29
C VAL A 750 18.46 5.74 19.27
N HIS A 751 17.18 5.71 19.66
CA HIS A 751 16.65 6.54 20.73
C HIS A 751 16.75 5.78 22.04
N MET A 752 17.78 6.07 22.82
CA MET A 752 18.11 5.35 24.05
C MET A 752 18.41 3.86 23.78
N SER A 753 19.63 3.45 24.06
CA SER A 753 20.18 2.16 23.66
C SER A 753 19.77 1.03 24.61
N ARG A 754 18.54 0.54 24.43
CA ARG A 754 18.16 -0.83 24.84
C ARG A 754 18.75 -1.89 23.93
N ALA A 755 19.25 -1.52 22.75
CA ALA A 755 20.06 -2.41 21.93
C ALA A 755 21.44 -2.57 22.58
N ASP A 756 21.70 -3.74 23.15
CA ASP A 756 23.00 -4.13 23.70
C ASP A 756 23.95 -4.63 22.62
N GLU A 757 23.42 -5.21 21.54
CA GLU A 757 24.19 -5.56 20.33
C GLU A 757 23.31 -5.45 19.09
N ILE A 758 23.86 -4.95 17.98
CA ILE A 758 23.20 -4.96 16.67
C ILE A 758 24.08 -5.70 15.69
N TRP A 759 23.53 -6.74 15.08
CA TRP A 759 24.23 -7.60 14.13
C TRP A 759 23.67 -7.37 12.73
N VAL A 760 24.54 -7.04 11.78
CA VAL A 760 24.16 -6.81 10.38
C VAL A 760 24.74 -7.92 9.52
N PHE A 761 23.87 -8.60 8.77
CA PHE A 761 24.18 -9.66 7.83
C PHE A 761 23.79 -9.23 6.42
N THR A 762 24.64 -9.49 5.44
CA THR A 762 24.32 -9.33 4.00
C THR A 762 23.67 -10.60 3.40
N ASP A 763 22.98 -11.35 4.25
CA ASP A 763 22.32 -12.62 3.97
C ASP A 763 20.85 -12.51 4.39
N LYS A 764 19.98 -13.36 3.88
CA LYS A 764 18.57 -13.40 4.33
C LYS A 764 18.42 -14.11 5.67
N ALA A 765 17.35 -13.78 6.39
CA ALA A 765 17.03 -14.35 7.70
C ALA A 765 17.00 -15.89 7.72
N ASP A 766 16.55 -16.53 6.64
CA ASP A 766 16.57 -18.00 6.51
C ASP A 766 17.99 -18.57 6.57
N ASP A 767 18.95 -17.91 5.90
CA ASP A 767 20.31 -18.43 5.73
C ASP A 767 21.10 -18.35 7.04
N ILE A 768 20.69 -17.45 7.94
CA ILE A 768 21.21 -17.34 9.31
C ILE A 768 20.33 -18.07 10.35
N GLY A 769 19.23 -18.69 9.93
CA GLY A 769 18.38 -19.55 10.76
C GLY A 769 17.30 -18.85 11.58
N LEU A 770 16.99 -17.58 11.30
CA LEU A 770 15.94 -16.82 12.00
C LEU A 770 14.51 -17.19 11.58
N ASN A 771 14.32 -17.81 10.42
CA ASN A 771 13.00 -18.31 9.97
C ASN A 771 12.89 -19.84 9.97
N GLN A 772 13.80 -20.51 10.68
CA GLN A 772 13.89 -21.97 10.68
C GLN A 772 13.77 -22.53 12.09
N GLY A 773 13.19 -23.71 12.22
CA GLY A 773 13.20 -24.47 13.47
C GLY A 773 12.44 -23.76 14.61
N LYS A 774 13.18 -23.26 15.61
CA LYS A 774 12.62 -22.71 16.84
C LYS A 774 12.11 -21.27 16.69
N TYR A 775 12.69 -20.48 15.79
CA TYR A 775 12.42 -19.04 15.68
C TYR A 775 11.42 -18.69 14.57
N VAL A 776 10.56 -19.63 14.15
CA VAL A 776 9.59 -19.39 13.07
C VAL A 776 8.59 -18.28 13.47
N VAL A 777 8.70 -17.12 12.83
CA VAL A 777 7.77 -15.98 12.99
C VAL A 777 6.76 -15.95 11.84
N ARG A 778 5.61 -15.31 12.08
CA ARG A 778 4.47 -15.24 11.13
C ARG A 778 4.82 -14.57 9.80
N ASP A 779 5.83 -13.70 9.76
CA ASP A 779 6.35 -13.05 8.55
C ASP A 779 7.85 -13.38 8.43
N PRO A 780 8.32 -13.97 7.32
CA PRO A 780 9.72 -14.32 7.14
C PRO A 780 10.64 -13.11 6.90
N LEU A 781 10.08 -11.93 6.60
CA LEU A 781 10.90 -10.76 6.29
C LEU A 781 11.23 -9.93 7.54
N TYR A 782 10.42 -9.92 8.58
CA TYR A 782 10.67 -9.13 9.79
C TYR A 782 9.79 -9.58 10.98
N THR A 783 10.17 -9.18 12.19
CA THR A 783 9.41 -9.46 13.43
C THR A 783 8.84 -8.19 14.04
N TRP A 784 7.51 -8.10 14.14
CA TRP A 784 6.80 -7.02 14.84
C TRP A 784 6.93 -7.09 16.37
N GLU A 785 7.12 -8.30 16.89
CA GLU A 785 7.17 -8.55 18.33
C GLU A 785 8.62 -8.88 18.73
N SER A 786 9.11 -8.19 19.77
CA SER A 786 10.36 -8.57 20.44
C SER A 786 10.28 -10.03 20.91
N LEU A 787 11.18 -10.87 20.41
CA LEU A 787 11.23 -12.28 20.77
C LEU A 787 12.03 -12.47 22.05
N VAL A 788 11.45 -13.18 23.02
CA VAL A 788 12.08 -13.45 24.31
C VAL A 788 12.69 -14.85 24.29
N PRO A 789 14.04 -15.03 24.31
CA PRO A 789 14.69 -16.33 24.16
C PRO A 789 14.17 -17.42 25.11
N THR A 790 13.73 -17.04 26.31
CA THR A 790 13.20 -17.95 27.33
C THR A 790 11.92 -18.68 26.88
N GLN A 791 11.16 -18.12 25.94
CA GLN A 791 9.99 -18.78 25.34
C GLN A 791 10.36 -20.12 24.66
N TRP A 792 11.62 -20.30 24.27
CA TRP A 792 12.14 -21.51 23.64
C TRP A 792 13.13 -22.29 24.52
N ASN A 793 13.15 -22.04 25.83
CA ASN A 793 14.17 -22.55 26.76
C ASN A 793 15.60 -22.25 26.24
N SER A 794 15.80 -21.07 25.66
CA SER A 794 17.08 -20.60 25.12
C SER A 794 17.52 -19.33 25.86
N SER A 795 18.81 -19.06 25.85
CA SER A 795 19.42 -17.80 26.26
C SER A 795 19.85 -16.99 25.04
N THR A 796 20.04 -15.68 25.20
CA THR A 796 20.52 -14.79 24.13
C THR A 796 21.87 -15.22 23.58
N GLU A 797 22.75 -15.70 24.44
CA GLU A 797 24.05 -16.24 24.04
C GLU A 797 23.91 -17.52 23.21
N GLU A 798 22.93 -18.38 23.52
CA GLU A 798 22.62 -19.55 22.70
C GLU A 798 22.05 -19.15 21.33
N VAL A 799 21.18 -18.12 21.28
CA VAL A 799 20.67 -17.54 20.03
C VAL A 799 21.81 -16.98 19.19
N LYS A 800 22.63 -16.08 19.75
CA LYS A 800 23.83 -15.50 19.12
C LYS A 800 24.78 -16.58 18.57
N ALA A 801 25.04 -17.63 19.36
CA ALA A 801 25.88 -18.75 18.95
C ALA A 801 25.24 -19.58 17.83
N GLU A 802 23.93 -19.76 17.84
CA GLU A 802 23.19 -20.45 16.78
C GLU A 802 23.22 -19.68 15.46
N LEU A 803 22.95 -18.37 15.48
CA LEU A 803 23.04 -17.51 14.30
C LEU A 803 24.44 -17.53 13.68
N THR A 804 25.48 -17.41 14.52
CA THR A 804 26.88 -17.47 14.05
C THR A 804 27.18 -18.82 13.40
N ARG A 805 26.78 -19.93 14.03
CA ARG A 805 26.99 -21.28 13.48
C ARG A 805 26.25 -21.49 12.16
N ASN A 806 25.01 -21.04 12.07
CA ASN A 806 24.18 -21.17 10.87
C ASN A 806 24.76 -20.35 9.72
N TRP A 807 25.16 -19.11 10.00
CA TRP A 807 25.85 -18.26 9.04
C TRP A 807 27.15 -18.90 8.54
N GLU A 808 28.03 -19.37 9.43
CA GLU A 808 29.27 -20.06 9.02
C GLU A 808 29.00 -21.34 8.21
N ALA A 809 27.95 -22.09 8.54
CA ALA A 809 27.55 -23.27 7.80
C ALA A 809 27.02 -22.90 6.41
N HIS A 810 26.23 -21.84 6.30
CA HIS A 810 25.77 -21.26 5.05
C HIS A 810 26.97 -20.87 4.18
N LEU A 811 27.93 -20.11 4.70
CA LEU A 811 29.16 -19.73 3.98
C LEU A 811 29.92 -20.94 3.42
N LYS A 812 30.04 -22.02 4.21
CA LYS A 812 30.70 -23.27 3.77
C LYS A 812 29.91 -24.04 2.71
N SER A 813 28.60 -23.82 2.64
CA SER A 813 27.72 -24.49 1.66
C SER A 813 27.75 -23.83 0.28
N LEU A 814 28.18 -22.57 0.20
CA LEU A 814 28.19 -21.79 -1.03
C LEU A 814 29.30 -22.26 -1.99
N GLY A 815 28.96 -22.35 -3.27
CA GLY A 815 29.93 -22.63 -4.32
C GLY A 815 30.89 -21.46 -4.55
N PRO A 816 32.07 -21.68 -5.18
CA PRO A 816 33.05 -20.62 -5.46
C PRO A 816 32.52 -19.44 -6.31
N SER A 817 31.43 -19.65 -7.05
CA SER A 817 30.75 -18.63 -7.85
C SER A 817 29.82 -17.76 -7.01
N ASP A 818 29.13 -18.34 -6.03
CA ASP A 818 28.13 -17.63 -5.20
C ASP A 818 28.84 -16.82 -4.12
N PHE A 819 29.90 -17.39 -3.52
CA PHE A 819 30.78 -16.69 -2.58
C PHE A 819 31.45 -15.44 -3.17
N LYS A 820 31.64 -15.38 -4.50
CA LYS A 820 32.19 -14.19 -5.19
C LYS A 820 31.13 -13.15 -5.54
N ARG A 821 29.85 -13.53 -5.52
CA ARG A 821 28.74 -12.69 -6.01
C ARG A 821 28.09 -11.87 -4.90
N GLN A 822 28.05 -12.42 -3.68
CA GLN A 822 27.52 -11.76 -2.49
C GLN A 822 28.66 -11.52 -1.51
N GLN A 823 28.77 -10.29 -1.01
CA GLN A 823 29.76 -9.95 0.01
C GLN A 823 29.23 -10.39 1.36
N HIS A 824 29.29 -11.68 1.68
CA HIS A 824 28.77 -12.21 2.94
C HIS A 824 29.53 -11.67 4.15
N LYS A 825 28.92 -10.76 4.88
CA LYS A 825 29.53 -10.01 5.97
C LYS A 825 28.65 -10.05 7.21
N MET A 826 29.28 -10.14 8.37
CA MET A 826 28.64 -9.99 9.66
C MET A 826 29.37 -8.90 10.42
N CYS A 827 28.64 -7.85 10.79
CA CYS A 827 29.13 -6.81 11.69
C CYS A 827 28.43 -6.91 13.02
N LYS A 828 29.18 -6.76 14.12
CA LYS A 828 28.64 -6.73 15.48
C LYS A 828 28.90 -5.37 16.11
N LEU A 829 27.85 -4.59 16.26
CA LEU A 829 27.89 -3.30 16.93
C LEU A 829 27.60 -3.51 18.41
N PRO A 830 28.57 -3.29 19.31
CA PRO A 830 28.27 -3.26 20.73
C PRO A 830 27.41 -2.03 21.02
N GLY A 831 26.30 -2.26 21.70
CA GLY A 831 25.47 -1.22 22.28
C GLY A 831 26.18 -0.52 23.43
N THR A 832 25.58 0.57 23.87
CA THR A 832 26.13 1.42 24.94
C THR A 832 26.23 0.66 26.26
N LYS A 833 27.43 0.58 26.84
CA LYS A 833 27.65 -0.04 28.17
C LYS A 833 27.97 0.97 29.25
N GLU A 834 28.27 2.21 28.88
CA GLU A 834 28.55 3.29 29.81
C GLU A 834 27.22 3.97 30.20
N TRP A 835 27.12 4.36 31.48
CA TRP A 835 25.93 4.97 32.05
C TRP A 835 26.35 6.24 32.78
N VAL A 836 25.60 7.30 32.57
CA VAL A 836 25.70 8.48 33.42
C VAL A 836 24.50 8.48 34.36
N GLU A 837 24.77 8.34 35.65
CA GLU A 837 23.75 8.52 36.69
C GLU A 837 23.50 10.03 36.83
N LEU A 838 22.29 10.47 36.46
CA LEU A 838 21.95 11.88 36.46
C LEU A 838 21.59 12.31 37.90
N PRO A 839 22.42 13.14 38.56
CA PRO A 839 22.21 13.48 39.96
C PRO A 839 20.92 14.30 40.14
N GLY A 840 20.06 13.89 41.07
CA GLY A 840 18.85 14.63 41.45
C GLY A 840 17.55 14.25 40.73
N ILE A 841 17.62 13.48 39.64
CA ILE A 841 16.42 12.97 38.93
C ILE A 841 16.30 11.43 38.95
N GLY A 842 17.31 10.72 39.46
CA GLY A 842 17.28 9.26 39.61
C GLY A 842 17.23 8.49 38.29
N MET A 843 17.43 9.17 37.16
CA MET A 843 17.48 8.58 35.84
C MET A 843 18.92 8.19 35.52
N LYS A 844 19.10 6.99 34.95
CA LYS A 844 20.31 6.60 34.25
C LYS A 844 20.10 6.89 32.77
N ALA A 845 20.94 7.72 32.18
CA ALA A 845 20.91 7.95 30.75
C ALA A 845 22.07 7.21 30.08
N TYR A 846 21.78 6.64 28.91
CA TYR A 846 22.69 5.77 28.17
C TYR A 846 23.75 6.60 27.43
N ASP A 847 24.97 6.09 27.41
CA ASP A 847 26.17 6.79 26.92
C ASP A 847 26.64 6.23 25.57
N ARG A 848 26.63 7.08 24.53
CA ARG A 848 27.40 7.02 23.25
C ARG A 848 27.45 5.70 22.50
N HIS A 849 27.03 5.70 21.23
CA HIS A 849 27.21 4.56 20.35
C HIS A 849 28.61 4.59 19.69
N PRO A 850 29.29 3.45 19.53
CA PRO A 850 30.42 3.34 18.63
C PRO A 850 29.87 3.35 17.20
N VAL A 851 29.66 4.52 16.62
CA VAL A 851 29.07 4.69 15.27
C VAL A 851 29.92 4.01 14.19
N ASN A 852 31.22 3.78 14.43
CA ASN A 852 32.18 3.48 13.36
C ASN A 852 32.83 2.08 13.38
N ASN A 853 32.50 1.18 14.32
CA ASN A 853 33.33 -0.03 14.54
C ASN A 853 33.24 -1.15 13.48
N CYS A 854 32.38 -1.05 12.47
CA CYS A 854 32.26 -2.05 11.39
C CYS A 854 32.44 -1.48 9.98
N LEU A 855 32.97 -0.27 9.83
CA LEU A 855 33.11 0.38 8.51
C LEU A 855 33.95 -0.49 7.58
N GLY A 856 35.06 -1.04 8.09
CA GLY A 856 35.88 -2.02 7.37
C GLY A 856 35.18 -3.35 7.06
N GLU A 857 34.21 -3.78 7.87
CA GLU A 857 33.52 -5.06 7.68
C GLU A 857 32.36 -4.96 6.69
N LEU A 858 31.63 -3.84 6.67
CA LEU A 858 30.47 -3.65 5.79
C LEU A 858 30.79 -2.92 4.48
N SER A 859 31.86 -2.12 4.41
CA SER A 859 32.24 -1.35 3.21
C SER A 859 32.51 -2.22 1.99
N GLY A 860 31.97 -1.84 0.84
CA GLY A 860 32.15 -2.57 -0.41
C GLY A 860 30.94 -2.49 -1.35
N ASP A 861 31.01 -3.25 -2.44
CA ASP A 861 29.95 -3.31 -3.44
C ASP A 861 28.76 -4.14 -2.95
N TRP A 862 27.62 -3.48 -2.85
CA TRP A 862 26.31 -4.08 -2.61
C TRP A 862 25.50 -3.99 -3.90
N LYS A 863 24.90 -5.09 -4.33
CA LYS A 863 24.14 -5.16 -5.57
C LYS A 863 22.65 -4.96 -5.32
N LYS A 864 21.98 -4.40 -6.32
CA LYS A 864 20.52 -4.28 -6.33
C LYS A 864 19.91 -5.67 -6.17
N GLY A 865 19.08 -5.81 -5.14
CA GLY A 865 18.40 -7.05 -4.81
C GLY A 865 19.11 -7.90 -3.76
N ASP A 866 20.31 -7.54 -3.31
CA ASP A 866 20.94 -8.18 -2.15
C ASP A 866 20.03 -8.06 -0.93
N LEU A 867 20.00 -9.10 -0.10
CA LEU A 867 19.18 -9.15 1.11
C LEU A 867 20.06 -8.88 2.32
N ILE A 868 19.59 -8.01 3.22
CA ILE A 868 20.34 -7.53 4.37
C ILE A 868 19.50 -7.79 5.61
N SER A 869 19.90 -8.74 6.43
CA SER A 869 19.25 -9.03 7.71
C SER A 869 19.94 -8.27 8.85
N ILE A 870 19.17 -7.51 9.60
CA ILE A 870 19.64 -6.78 10.79
C ILE A 870 18.96 -7.39 12.00
N VAL A 871 19.73 -7.75 13.01
CA VAL A 871 19.27 -8.36 14.27
C VAL A 871 19.69 -7.47 15.44
N ALA A 872 18.73 -6.99 16.22
CA ALA A 872 19.01 -6.22 17.43
C ALA A 872 18.75 -7.07 18.67
N PHE A 873 19.67 -7.05 19.63
CA PHE A 873 19.61 -7.78 20.89
C PHE A 873 19.50 -6.81 22.06
N ASN A 874 18.74 -7.21 23.07
CA ASN A 874 18.61 -6.54 24.36
C ASN A 874 18.74 -7.58 25.47
N GLU A 875 19.63 -7.37 26.44
CA GLU A 875 19.87 -8.29 27.55
C GLU A 875 18.85 -8.15 28.69
N GLY A 876 17.94 -7.16 28.61
CA GLY A 876 16.90 -6.90 29.58
C GLY A 876 17.45 -6.20 30.82
N LYS A 877 17.06 -4.94 31.02
CA LYS A 877 17.60 -4.08 32.09
C LYS A 877 16.47 -3.73 33.08
N PRO A 878 16.28 -4.52 34.15
CA PRO A 878 15.15 -4.34 35.07
C PRO A 878 15.22 -2.98 35.78
N GLY A 879 14.11 -2.23 35.76
CA GLY A 879 13.97 -0.95 36.45
C GLY A 879 14.14 0.31 35.59
N VAL A 880 14.29 0.18 34.27
CA VAL A 880 14.28 1.30 33.33
C VAL A 880 12.88 1.44 32.71
N PRO A 881 12.17 2.57 32.86
CA PRO A 881 10.79 2.74 32.37
C PRO A 881 10.65 2.46 30.85
N SER A 882 9.61 1.72 30.44
CA SER A 882 9.15 1.58 29.05
C SER A 882 8.61 2.91 28.51
N TYR A 883 9.43 3.64 27.78
CA TYR A 883 8.92 4.46 26.69
C TYR A 883 9.13 3.68 25.39
N PRO A 884 8.24 3.78 24.38
CA PRO A 884 8.51 3.25 23.05
C PRO A 884 9.83 3.84 22.53
N GLN A 885 10.71 2.99 22.02
CA GLN A 885 12.06 3.36 21.63
C GLN A 885 12.31 3.01 20.18
N HIS A 886 13.22 3.77 19.58
CA HIS A 886 13.27 3.94 18.15
C HIS A 886 14.67 3.63 17.61
N THR A 887 14.90 2.54 16.86
CA THR A 887 16.16 2.31 16.12
C THR A 887 15.97 2.35 14.60
N VAL A 888 16.86 2.96 13.79
CA VAL A 888 16.86 2.97 12.31
C VAL A 888 18.29 2.68 11.83
N LEU A 889 18.50 1.94 10.74
CA LEU A 889 19.84 1.80 10.14
C LEU A 889 19.91 2.70 8.89
N TRP A 890 21.02 3.40 8.68
CA TRP A 890 21.28 4.14 7.45
C TRP A 890 22.68 3.90 6.92
N SER A 891 22.88 4.19 5.64
CA SER A 891 24.17 4.09 4.95
C SER A 891 24.35 5.20 3.93
N LEU A 892 25.60 5.61 3.69
CA LEU A 892 25.99 6.49 2.59
C LEU A 892 26.81 5.68 1.59
N GLY A 893 26.49 5.83 0.32
CA GLY A 893 27.19 5.14 -0.75
C GLY A 893 27.00 5.79 -2.12
N HIS A 894 27.84 5.40 -3.07
CA HIS A 894 27.73 5.85 -4.45
C HIS A 894 26.93 4.87 -5.30
N GLN A 895 25.93 5.36 -6.03
CA GLN A 895 25.12 4.57 -6.95
C GLN A 895 25.77 4.49 -8.34
N TYR A 896 25.93 3.28 -8.88
CA TYR A 896 26.48 3.09 -10.22
C TYR A 896 25.41 3.30 -11.31
N GLY A 897 25.68 4.19 -12.27
CA GLY A 897 25.04 4.16 -13.60
C GLY A 897 23.63 4.76 -13.77
N LEU A 898 23.15 5.61 -12.86
CA LEU A 898 21.87 6.34 -13.00
C LEU A 898 22.06 7.85 -12.77
N PRO A 899 21.33 8.75 -13.47
CA PRO A 899 21.28 10.16 -13.09
C PRO A 899 20.67 10.27 -11.69
N VAL A 900 21.39 10.93 -10.79
CA VAL A 900 20.99 11.12 -9.39
C VAL A 900 19.74 11.99 -9.35
N HIS A 901 18.62 11.36 -9.04
CA HIS A 901 17.39 12.03 -8.66
C HIS A 901 17.51 12.41 -7.17
N PRO A 902 17.20 13.65 -6.74
CA PRO A 902 17.42 14.14 -5.37
C PRO A 902 16.43 13.58 -4.32
N TRP A 903 15.91 12.37 -4.56
CA TRP A 903 14.96 11.72 -3.66
C TRP A 903 15.74 10.78 -2.73
N SER A 904 15.60 10.99 -1.42
CA SER A 904 15.82 9.94 -0.43
C SER A 904 14.78 8.84 -0.69
N CYS A 905 15.18 7.73 -1.29
CA CYS A 905 14.31 6.55 -1.32
C CYS A 905 14.43 5.86 0.04
N SER A 906 13.37 5.90 0.85
CA SER A 906 13.22 4.87 1.87
C SER A 906 13.07 3.55 1.12
N ALA A 907 13.90 2.56 1.41
CA ALA A 907 13.73 1.23 0.88
C ALA A 907 12.55 0.56 1.61
N ASN A 908 11.33 1.02 1.32
CA ASN A 908 10.13 0.27 1.65
C ASN A 908 10.14 -1.00 0.78
N PRO A 909 9.66 -2.18 1.23
CA PRO A 909 9.65 -3.40 0.42
C PRO A 909 8.86 -3.28 -0.90
N PHE A 910 8.19 -2.14 -1.12
CA PHE A 910 7.28 -1.85 -2.20
C PHE A 910 7.75 -0.62 -2.99
N ASP A 911 8.46 -0.79 -4.10
CA ASP A 911 8.37 0.16 -5.22
C ASP A 911 8.92 -0.41 -6.55
N GLN A 912 8.13 -0.29 -7.61
CA GLN A 912 8.52 -0.45 -9.03
C GLN A 912 7.79 0.60 -9.90
N PRO A 913 8.45 1.25 -10.89
CA PRO A 913 7.83 2.20 -11.80
C PRO A 913 7.42 1.55 -13.13
N ILE A 914 6.22 1.85 -13.67
CA ILE A 914 5.85 1.56 -15.08
C ILE A 914 4.94 2.67 -15.65
N ASP A 915 5.35 3.21 -16.79
CA ASP A 915 4.68 4.24 -17.61
C ASP A 915 3.36 3.80 -18.25
N CYS A 916 2.43 4.75 -18.48
CA CYS A 916 1.25 4.57 -19.33
C CYS A 916 0.85 5.83 -20.14
N LEU A 917 0.48 5.58 -21.41
CA LEU A 917 -0.10 6.50 -22.40
C LEU A 917 -1.64 6.67 -22.25
N PRO A 918 -2.28 7.68 -22.88
CA PRO A 918 -3.58 8.21 -22.44
C PRO A 918 -4.81 7.63 -23.15
N VAL A 919 -5.87 7.34 -22.38
CA VAL A 919 -7.25 7.19 -22.88
C VAL A 919 -8.26 7.70 -21.83
N PRO A 920 -8.58 9.01 -21.76
CA PRO A 920 -9.95 9.35 -21.35
C PRO A 920 -10.48 10.68 -21.95
N ILE A 921 -10.64 10.79 -23.27
CA ILE A 921 -11.42 11.90 -23.87
C ILE A 921 -12.91 11.52 -24.05
N PHE A 922 -13.26 10.23 -23.91
CA PHE A 922 -14.60 9.74 -24.27
C PHE A 922 -15.66 9.89 -23.17
N VAL A 923 -15.30 9.81 -21.88
CA VAL A 923 -16.28 9.78 -20.77
C VAL A 923 -16.75 11.18 -20.36
N LEU A 924 -15.85 12.17 -20.35
CA LEU A 924 -16.18 13.58 -20.09
C LEU A 924 -17.12 14.15 -21.16
N LYS A 925 -16.93 13.74 -22.41
CA LYS A 925 -17.80 14.11 -23.53
C LYS A 925 -19.25 13.62 -23.35
N VAL A 926 -19.43 12.40 -22.83
CA VAL A 926 -20.76 11.82 -22.59
C VAL A 926 -21.49 12.50 -21.42
N LEU A 927 -20.77 12.98 -20.40
CA LEU A 927 -21.37 13.71 -19.27
C LEU A 927 -21.81 15.14 -19.66
N CYS A 928 -21.04 15.83 -20.51
CA CYS A 928 -21.46 17.13 -21.04
C CYS A 928 -22.65 17.05 -21.99
N GLU A 929 -22.76 15.99 -22.80
CA GLU A 929 -23.83 15.82 -23.80
C GLU A 929 -25.18 15.35 -23.22
N THR A 930 -25.27 15.01 -21.92
CA THR A 930 -26.47 14.39 -21.32
C THR A 930 -27.42 15.35 -20.59
N ASN A 931 -27.15 16.66 -20.54
CA ASN A 931 -28.01 17.64 -19.86
C ASN A 931 -28.72 18.60 -20.85
N PRO A 932 -30.05 18.50 -21.04
CA PRO A 932 -30.78 19.28 -22.05
C PRO A 932 -30.84 20.79 -21.78
N LYS A 933 -30.38 21.27 -20.61
CA LYS A 933 -30.23 22.71 -20.35
C LYS A 933 -28.96 23.33 -20.91
N TRP A 934 -28.02 22.52 -21.42
CA TRP A 934 -26.64 22.95 -21.68
C TRP A 934 -26.29 23.07 -23.17
N HIS A 935 -27.31 23.01 -24.05
CA HIS A 935 -27.15 23.08 -25.50
C HIS A 935 -27.10 24.50 -26.10
N THR A 936 -26.64 25.49 -25.35
CA THR A 936 -26.51 26.87 -25.87
C THR A 936 -25.17 27.49 -25.48
N SER A 937 -24.07 26.92 -25.95
CA SER A 937 -22.87 27.66 -26.39
C SER A 937 -21.86 26.66 -26.94
N ALA A 938 -21.20 27.02 -28.04
CA ALA A 938 -20.27 26.18 -28.76
C ALA A 938 -18.81 26.39 -28.33
N ASP A 939 -18.57 27.01 -27.17
CA ASP A 939 -17.23 27.30 -26.67
C ASP A 939 -17.00 26.57 -25.33
N LEU A 940 -15.95 25.75 -25.30
CA LEU A 940 -15.48 24.98 -24.15
C LEU A 940 -14.79 25.91 -23.14
N ASP A 941 -15.58 26.53 -22.27
CA ASP A 941 -15.14 27.01 -20.96
C ASP A 941 -16.11 26.51 -19.89
N CYS A 942 -15.58 25.79 -18.89
CA CYS A 942 -16.37 25.15 -17.84
C CYS A 942 -16.87 26.22 -16.84
N PRO A 943 -18.18 26.42 -16.59
CA PRO A 943 -18.64 27.51 -15.74
C PRO A 943 -18.45 27.22 -14.23
N PRO A 944 -18.12 28.23 -13.40
CA PRO A 944 -17.98 28.13 -11.93
C PRO A 944 -19.21 27.57 -11.19
N GLU A 945 -20.38 27.56 -11.83
CA GLU A 945 -21.65 27.13 -11.22
C GLU A 945 -21.70 25.61 -10.93
N ILE A 946 -20.87 24.80 -11.62
CA ILE A 946 -20.79 23.33 -11.41
C ILE A 946 -20.12 23.02 -10.06
N LEU A 947 -19.04 23.73 -9.72
CA LEU A 947 -18.37 23.63 -8.42
C LEU A 947 -19.29 24.11 -7.29
N ARG A 948 -20.11 25.13 -7.55
CA ARG A 948 -21.03 25.71 -6.56
C ARG A 948 -22.18 24.78 -6.16
N GLN A 949 -22.71 23.97 -7.08
CA GLN A 949 -23.77 23.01 -6.73
C GLN A 949 -23.26 21.76 -6.01
N LEU A 950 -22.03 21.34 -6.28
CA LEU A 950 -21.32 20.34 -5.48
C LEU A 950 -21.05 20.88 -4.05
N PHE A 951 -20.71 22.16 -3.93
CA PHE A 951 -20.47 22.84 -2.65
C PHE A 951 -21.71 22.92 -1.75
N ILE A 952 -22.87 23.27 -2.32
CA ILE A 952 -24.15 23.33 -1.58
C ILE A 952 -24.58 21.93 -1.12
N GLY A 953 -24.36 20.90 -1.97
CA GLY A 953 -24.66 19.51 -1.62
C GLY A 953 -23.81 18.99 -0.47
N ALA A 954 -22.52 19.33 -0.39
CA ALA A 954 -21.63 18.88 0.68
C ALA A 954 -21.88 19.58 2.02
N HIS A 955 -22.29 20.85 2.00
CA HIS A 955 -22.55 21.61 3.22
C HIS A 955 -23.86 21.16 3.93
N GLU A 956 -24.88 20.73 3.18
CA GLU A 956 -26.16 20.25 3.74
C GLU A 956 -26.06 18.88 4.44
N ILE A 957 -24.99 18.11 4.22
CA ILE A 957 -24.74 16.80 4.85
C ILE A 957 -23.71 16.85 6.00
N GLY A 958 -23.27 18.05 6.40
CA GLY A 958 -22.48 18.24 7.62
C GLY A 958 -21.04 17.69 7.56
N ILE A 959 -20.45 17.57 6.36
CA ILE A 959 -19.05 17.18 6.21
C ILE A 959 -18.20 18.45 6.25
N PRO A 960 -17.32 18.66 7.25
CA PRO A 960 -16.33 19.73 7.19
C PRO A 960 -15.25 19.33 6.18
N PHE A 961 -15.01 20.18 5.19
CA PHE A 961 -13.88 20.08 4.26
C PHE A 961 -12.90 21.20 4.60
N GLN A 962 -11.65 20.84 4.94
CA GLN A 962 -10.48 21.73 4.90
C GLN A 962 -9.87 21.70 3.50
#